data_AF-A0A346SHK0-F1
#
_entry.id   AF-A0A346SHK0-F1
#
_cell.length_a   1.000
_cell.length_b   1.000
_cell.length_c   1.000
_cell.angle_alpha   90.00
_cell.angle_beta   90.00
_cell.angle_gamma   90.00
#
_symmetry.space_group_name_H-M   'P 1'
#
loop_
_entity.id
_entity.type
_entity.pdbx_description
1 polymer ?
#
loop_
_entity_poly.entity_id
_entity_poly.type
_entity_poly.pdbx_seq_one_letter_code
_entity_poly.pdbx_strand_id
1 'polypeptide(L)'
;MGRHLILTVHGIGEQKPGETVDQVVGAATTWLDGKPRPPIEVERGMIELAESTFDGNPRNAELFEVNLRTVTDPAVPQDKAMFAEVYWADRSPAPKGAIKTVMDLIWVILALGYLAMDNAEQTHSRKGVAPDQPNGRNTLAAQLVHLFTWIFFGAVATLNVYLLIGAAAVMTDRIPVSFSQNPALLFLLLLGLYAGGTVVGLGQSRAAPTYLRRVFWRGMLGMGAVLALCLILGPLGLEFWACVPSDTVSCPPALEQFVAFQVFLLSLFWAVLIFLTIILYALSLAKLQINDTLTEHRRLYPSICAGMLVFWMFFISGLWLTIEQLLETVSWLSGGQLQRLFESNLNESIETLSVAFVAIVLLGFVGVGLFAGRKTYKANLHTRNGLISRAIVNRLAQWVFLFGTIVLVLVTIREIAANQKFEAACNVGIMDTNLISWALDRLACSQGEIGLIVLGATALMYRFSDFVSAGLGVARDIVTYAIRDKCYLGKDLETRQRNYPDRKAIDERFYRTLYYVLDIFPADHVTVISHSQGTVIATQMLTDPRVQKRIGGRPLTLVTMGSPVTHIYQRYFPEMFTLAASHLNAAWFNIFRQDDFVGTEIEGGLIFANRNIPVDPGGHTGYFTDYQVWNALTDPAIGFDLFNPVPQAVQT
;
A
#
# COMPACT_ATOMS: atom_id res chain seq x y z
N MET A 1 -39.47 6.42 25.20
CA MET A 1 -39.06 5.00 25.14
C MET A 1 -38.28 4.87 23.86
N GLY A 2 -36.96 4.83 23.96
CA GLY A 2 -36.09 4.76 22.79
C GLY A 2 -35.14 3.58 22.87
N ARG A 3 -35.14 2.77 21.81
CA ARG A 3 -34.15 1.74 21.56
C ARG A 3 -33.21 2.22 20.48
N HIS A 4 -31.98 2.53 20.87
CA HIS A 4 -30.98 3.09 19.97
C HIS A 4 -29.91 2.05 19.66
N LEU A 5 -29.73 1.71 18.38
CA LEU A 5 -28.59 0.90 17.92
C LEU A 5 -27.47 1.82 17.44
N ILE A 6 -26.28 1.67 18.01
CA ILE A 6 -25.06 2.37 17.58
C ILE A 6 -24.08 1.35 16.98
N LEU A 7 -23.87 1.42 15.67
CA LEU A 7 -22.79 0.67 15.01
C LEU A 7 -21.51 1.50 15.02
N THR A 8 -20.45 0.92 15.55
CA THR A 8 -19.12 1.52 15.57
C THR A 8 -18.24 0.85 14.52
N VAL A 9 -17.76 1.62 13.55
CA VAL A 9 -16.91 1.14 12.46
C VAL A 9 -15.55 1.83 12.54
N HIS A 10 -14.55 1.15 13.07
CA HIS A 10 -13.19 1.68 13.13
C HIS A 10 -12.52 1.65 11.76
N GLY A 11 -11.52 2.51 11.57
CA GLY A 11 -10.82 2.63 10.29
C GLY A 11 -9.34 2.26 10.28
N ILE A 12 -8.80 1.84 11.42
CA ILE A 12 -7.39 1.48 11.54
C ILE A 12 -7.28 -0.01 11.86
N GLY A 13 -6.49 -0.74 11.08
CA GLY A 13 -6.23 -2.18 11.25
C GLY A 13 -5.43 -2.57 12.51
N GLU A 14 -5.19 -1.64 13.44
CA GLU A 14 -4.38 -1.86 14.64
C GLU A 14 -5.22 -2.02 15.92
N GLN A 15 -6.54 -1.76 15.86
CA GLN A 15 -7.41 -1.88 17.03
C GLN A 15 -7.63 -3.34 17.42
N LYS A 16 -7.63 -3.61 18.74
CA LYS A 16 -8.03 -4.93 19.24
C LYS A 16 -9.55 -5.08 19.16
N PRO A 17 -10.06 -6.32 19.00
CA PRO A 17 -11.50 -6.57 19.13
C PRO A 17 -12.03 -6.03 20.46
N GLY A 18 -13.16 -5.33 20.42
CA GLY A 18 -13.83 -4.76 21.57
C GLY A 18 -13.31 -3.39 22.02
N GLU A 19 -12.10 -3.00 21.61
CA GLU A 19 -11.46 -1.76 22.06
C GLU A 19 -12.22 -0.52 21.57
N THR A 20 -12.61 -0.49 20.29
CA THR A 20 -13.31 0.67 19.73
C THR A 20 -14.65 0.89 20.43
N VAL A 21 -15.42 -0.17 20.61
CA VAL A 21 -16.76 -0.08 21.21
C VAL A 21 -16.67 0.27 22.69
N ASP A 22 -15.64 -0.20 23.41
CA ASP A 22 -15.39 0.20 24.79
C ASP A 22 -15.02 1.69 24.89
N GLN A 23 -14.22 2.21 23.96
CA GLN A 23 -13.91 3.65 23.90
C GLN A 23 -15.16 4.49 23.65
N VAL A 24 -15.99 4.09 22.68
CA VAL A 24 -17.21 4.83 22.32
C VAL A 24 -18.22 4.79 23.47
N VAL A 25 -18.44 3.63 24.09
CA VAL A 25 -19.34 3.51 25.25
C VAL A 25 -18.81 4.30 26.43
N GLY A 26 -17.51 4.19 26.72
CA GLY A 26 -16.87 4.94 27.80
C GLY A 26 -17.08 6.44 27.62
N ALA A 27 -16.85 6.97 26.42
CA ALA A 27 -17.02 8.39 26.15
C ALA A 27 -18.50 8.83 26.11
N ALA A 28 -19.40 8.03 25.51
CA ALA A 28 -20.85 8.32 25.48
C ALA A 28 -21.46 8.42 26.88
N THR A 29 -20.89 7.68 27.84
CA THR A 29 -21.38 7.56 29.21
C THR A 29 -20.67 8.48 30.19
N THR A 30 -19.54 9.09 29.78
CA THR A 30 -18.77 10.04 30.58
C THR A 30 -19.41 11.44 30.57
N TRP A 31 -19.19 12.21 31.63
CA TRP A 31 -19.71 13.57 31.78
C TRP A 31 -18.99 14.55 30.86
N LEU A 32 -19.69 15.05 29.84
CA LEU A 32 -19.17 16.07 28.94
C LEU A 32 -19.61 17.49 29.36
N ASP A 33 -20.80 17.62 29.93
CA ASP A 33 -21.37 18.92 30.34
C ASP A 33 -21.24 19.20 31.85
N GLY A 34 -20.47 18.38 32.56
CA GLY A 34 -20.25 18.49 34.01
C GLY A 34 -21.49 18.21 34.86
N LYS A 35 -22.59 17.71 34.27
CA LYS A 35 -23.82 17.38 35.02
C LYS A 35 -23.79 15.92 35.46
N PRO A 36 -24.24 15.62 36.69
CA PRO A 36 -24.37 14.25 37.15
C PRO A 36 -25.44 13.53 36.32
N ARG A 37 -25.03 12.47 35.61
CA ARG A 37 -25.95 11.52 34.95
C ARG A 37 -26.37 10.43 35.93
N PRO A 38 -27.58 9.87 35.81
CA PRO A 38 -28.00 8.72 36.61
C PRO A 38 -27.01 7.55 36.42
N PRO A 39 -26.88 6.65 37.42
CA PRO A 39 -26.09 5.45 37.27
C PRO A 39 -26.59 4.67 36.06
N ILE A 40 -25.67 4.14 35.25
CA ILE A 40 -25.99 3.33 34.07
C ILE A 40 -25.47 1.92 34.27
N GLU A 41 -26.16 0.95 33.68
CA GLU A 41 -25.70 -0.42 33.62
C GLU A 41 -25.15 -0.72 32.22
N VAL A 42 -23.95 -1.29 32.16
CA VAL A 42 -23.29 -1.68 30.90
C VAL A 42 -23.06 -3.19 30.92
N GLU A 43 -23.86 -3.91 30.13
CA GLU A 43 -23.67 -5.34 29.88
C GLU A 43 -22.71 -5.54 28.71
N ARG A 44 -21.71 -6.41 28.89
CA ARG A 44 -20.73 -6.76 27.85
C ARG A 44 -21.08 -8.12 27.26
N GLY A 45 -21.29 -8.14 25.95
CA GLY A 45 -21.46 -9.37 25.17
C GLY A 45 -20.38 -9.51 24.12
N MET A 46 -20.11 -10.75 23.74
CA MET A 46 -19.30 -11.09 22.57
C MET A 46 -19.91 -12.32 21.91
N ILE A 47 -19.99 -12.31 20.59
CA ILE A 47 -20.37 -13.46 19.79
C ILE A 47 -19.41 -13.58 18.60
N GLU A 48 -19.22 -14.79 18.11
CA GLU A 48 -18.50 -15.06 16.87
C GLU A 48 -19.50 -15.35 15.73
N LEU A 49 -19.37 -14.63 14.62
CA LEU A 49 -20.18 -14.84 13.42
C LEU A 49 -19.34 -15.49 12.32
N ALA A 50 -19.95 -16.32 11.48
CA ALA A 50 -19.25 -16.96 10.38
C ALA A 50 -18.87 -15.97 9.27
N GLU A 51 -17.66 -16.10 8.73
CA GLU A 51 -17.11 -15.30 7.61
C GLU A 51 -17.79 -15.64 6.28
N SER A 52 -18.14 -16.92 6.11
CA SER A 52 -18.85 -17.43 4.94
C SER A 52 -20.24 -17.89 5.32
N THR A 53 -21.14 -17.98 4.34
CA THR A 53 -22.45 -18.62 4.54
C THR A 53 -22.20 -20.09 4.78
N PHE A 54 -22.68 -20.62 5.90
CA PHE A 54 -22.50 -22.03 6.25
C PHE A 54 -23.28 -22.90 5.26
N ASP A 55 -22.58 -23.59 4.35
CA ASP A 55 -23.16 -24.50 3.36
C ASP A 55 -23.23 -25.96 3.84
N GLY A 56 -22.90 -26.19 5.13
CA GLY A 56 -22.88 -27.51 5.75
C GLY A 56 -21.62 -28.33 5.48
N ASN A 57 -20.62 -27.79 4.77
CA ASN A 57 -19.45 -28.56 4.31
C ASN A 57 -18.07 -28.20 4.92
N PRO A 58 -17.80 -27.04 5.54
CA PRO A 58 -16.54 -26.84 6.25
C PRO A 58 -16.63 -27.40 7.68
N ARG A 59 -15.75 -28.36 8.01
CA ARG A 59 -15.57 -28.87 9.39
C ARG A 59 -15.11 -27.78 10.38
N ASN A 60 -14.54 -26.68 9.87
CA ASN A 60 -14.10 -25.51 10.62
C ASN A 60 -14.59 -24.26 9.90
N ALA A 61 -15.70 -23.66 10.33
CA ALA A 61 -16.10 -22.35 9.82
C ALA A 61 -15.10 -21.30 10.31
N GLU A 62 -14.60 -20.46 9.40
CA GLU A 62 -13.88 -19.25 9.79
C GLU A 62 -14.89 -18.29 10.45
N LEU A 63 -14.56 -17.80 11.65
CA LEU A 63 -15.42 -16.92 12.44
C LEU A 63 -14.72 -15.57 12.67
N PHE A 64 -15.51 -14.54 12.95
CA PHE A 64 -15.03 -13.23 13.38
C PHE A 64 -15.81 -12.73 14.60
N GLU A 65 -15.13 -11.99 15.47
CA GLU A 65 -15.70 -11.48 16.71
C GLU A 65 -16.61 -10.26 16.47
N VAL A 66 -17.77 -10.25 17.14
CA VAL A 66 -18.69 -9.12 17.24
C VAL A 66 -18.86 -8.77 18.71
N ASN A 67 -18.30 -7.62 19.07
CA ASN A 67 -18.37 -7.09 20.42
C ASN A 67 -19.62 -6.23 20.60
N LEU A 68 -20.41 -6.56 21.63
CA LEU A 68 -21.66 -5.88 21.96
C LEU A 68 -21.58 -5.22 23.32
N ARG A 69 -22.18 -4.05 23.47
CA ARG A 69 -22.36 -3.37 24.74
C ARG A 69 -23.80 -2.88 24.85
N THR A 70 -24.54 -3.39 25.82
CA THR A 70 -25.90 -2.91 26.09
C THR A 70 -25.84 -1.94 27.25
N VAL A 71 -26.24 -0.70 27.02
CA VAL A 71 -26.35 0.34 28.04
C VAL A 71 -27.83 0.50 28.39
N THR A 72 -28.15 0.41 29.68
CA THR A 72 -29.52 0.55 30.19
C THR A 72 -29.55 1.61 31.28
N ASP A 73 -30.61 2.43 31.29
CA ASP A 73 -30.93 3.30 32.43
C ASP A 73 -31.73 2.49 33.48
N PRO A 74 -31.20 2.27 34.70
CA PRO A 74 -31.91 1.56 35.77
C PRO A 74 -33.20 2.26 36.20
N ALA A 75 -33.29 3.59 36.04
CA ALA A 75 -34.49 4.35 36.37
C ALA A 75 -35.58 4.19 35.29
N VAL A 76 -35.18 3.92 34.05
CA VAL A 76 -36.09 3.69 32.91
C VAL A 76 -35.62 2.46 32.13
N PRO A 77 -35.83 1.23 32.62
CA PRO A 77 -35.27 0.00 32.02
C PRO A 77 -35.72 -0.30 30.58
N GLN A 78 -36.72 0.43 30.08
CA GLN A 78 -37.21 0.33 28.71
C GLN A 78 -36.34 1.09 27.71
N ASP A 79 -35.63 2.11 28.18
CA ASP A 79 -34.68 2.89 27.39
C ASP A 79 -33.34 2.14 27.35
N LYS A 80 -32.93 1.76 26.15
CA LYS A 80 -31.75 0.92 25.93
C LYS A 80 -30.97 1.42 24.73
N ALA A 81 -29.65 1.46 24.88
CA ALA A 81 -28.73 1.65 23.78
C ALA A 81 -27.92 0.38 23.59
N MET A 82 -27.83 -0.14 22.36
CA MET A 82 -26.94 -1.25 22.03
C MET A 82 -25.84 -0.74 21.12
N PHE A 83 -24.60 -0.90 21.54
CA PHE A 83 -23.43 -0.66 20.71
C PHE A 83 -22.92 -1.96 20.15
N ALA A 84 -22.60 -1.98 18.87
CA ALA A 84 -22.01 -3.12 18.20
C ALA A 84 -20.81 -2.69 17.36
N GLU A 85 -19.72 -3.43 17.48
CA GLU A 85 -18.51 -3.21 16.69
C GLU A 85 -18.56 -3.97 15.37
N VAL A 86 -18.24 -3.27 14.28
CA VAL A 86 -17.92 -3.89 13.00
C VAL A 86 -16.40 -4.09 12.94
N TYR A 87 -15.93 -5.23 13.45
CA TYR A 87 -14.52 -5.54 13.56
C TYR A 87 -13.93 -6.10 12.26
N TRP A 88 -12.84 -5.50 11.79
CA TRP A 88 -12.10 -5.96 10.60
C TRP A 88 -10.57 -5.85 10.69
N ALA A 89 -10.03 -5.38 11.82
CA ALA A 89 -8.61 -5.07 11.94
C ALA A 89 -7.67 -6.28 11.78
N ASP A 90 -8.15 -7.49 12.07
CA ASP A 90 -7.44 -8.76 11.84
C ASP A 90 -7.11 -9.01 10.36
N ARG A 91 -7.83 -8.40 9.42
CA ARG A 91 -7.56 -8.46 7.97
C ARG A 91 -6.37 -7.57 7.56
N SER A 92 -5.94 -6.64 8.42
CA SER A 92 -4.83 -5.71 8.18
C SER A 92 -4.00 -5.50 9.46
N PRO A 93 -3.37 -6.55 10.02
CA PRO A 93 -2.81 -6.50 11.37
C PRO A 93 -1.50 -5.71 11.45
N ALA A 94 -1.36 -4.83 12.46
CA ALA A 94 -0.12 -4.09 12.77
C ALA A 94 1.12 -4.99 12.88
N PRO A 95 2.24 -4.71 12.18
CA PRO A 95 3.49 -5.41 12.44
C PRO A 95 4.00 -5.07 13.84
N LYS A 96 4.39 -6.09 14.61
CA LYS A 96 5.04 -5.89 15.93
C LYS A 96 6.53 -6.18 15.84
N GLY A 97 7.34 -5.15 16.04
CA GLY A 97 8.81 -5.21 16.08
C GLY A 97 9.48 -4.88 14.74
N ALA A 98 10.73 -4.43 14.82
CA ALA A 98 11.48 -3.80 13.71
C ALA A 98 11.49 -4.61 12.41
N ILE A 99 11.83 -5.91 12.50
CA ILE A 99 11.93 -6.79 11.33
C ILE A 99 10.56 -6.94 10.65
N LYS A 100 9.49 -7.13 11.44
CA LYS A 100 8.14 -7.24 10.89
C LYS A 100 7.71 -5.92 10.25
N THR A 101 8.06 -4.77 10.82
CA THR A 101 7.76 -3.45 10.25
C THR A 101 8.48 -3.24 8.92
N VAL A 102 9.75 -3.64 8.79
CA VAL A 102 10.48 -3.57 7.50
C VAL A 102 9.84 -4.48 6.46
N MET A 103 9.50 -5.72 6.83
CA MET A 103 8.83 -6.66 5.92
C MET A 103 7.44 -6.17 5.51
N ASP A 104 6.70 -5.55 6.43
CA ASP A 104 5.39 -4.93 6.16
C ASP A 104 5.54 -3.74 5.20
N LEU A 105 6.55 -2.89 5.39
CA LEU A 105 6.85 -1.80 4.46
C LEU A 105 7.17 -2.32 3.05
N ILE A 106 8.00 -3.35 2.93
CA ILE A 106 8.28 -4.02 1.64
C ILE A 106 6.97 -4.54 1.04
N TRP A 107 6.14 -5.20 1.84
CA TRP A 107 4.84 -5.70 1.39
C TRP A 107 3.92 -4.58 0.90
N VAL A 108 3.84 -3.47 1.63
CA VAL A 108 3.03 -2.29 1.25
C VAL A 108 3.54 -1.74 -0.08
N ILE A 109 4.85 -1.54 -0.24
CA ILE A 109 5.46 -1.05 -1.49
C ILE A 109 5.12 -1.97 -2.67
N LEU A 110 5.22 -3.28 -2.48
CA LEU A 110 4.80 -4.23 -3.49
C LEU A 110 3.31 -4.05 -3.80
N ALA A 111 2.46 -4.07 -2.79
CA ALA A 111 1.03 -4.05 -2.95
C ALA A 111 0.48 -2.69 -3.45
N LEU A 112 1.27 -1.59 -3.44
CA LEU A 112 0.98 -0.35 -4.17
C LEU A 112 0.72 -0.58 -5.67
N GLY A 113 1.27 -1.66 -6.26
CA GLY A 113 0.97 -2.04 -7.63
C GLY A 113 -0.53 -2.22 -7.89
N TYR A 114 -1.32 -2.66 -6.90
CA TYR A 114 -2.77 -2.72 -7.00
C TYR A 114 -3.41 -1.34 -7.16
N LEU A 115 -2.95 -0.36 -6.37
CA LEU A 115 -3.44 1.02 -6.47
C LEU A 115 -3.04 1.68 -7.79
N ALA A 116 -1.84 1.41 -8.29
CA ALA A 116 -1.42 1.91 -9.61
C ALA A 116 -2.34 1.37 -10.72
N MET A 117 -2.60 0.06 -10.73
CA MET A 117 -3.51 -0.57 -11.70
C MET A 117 -4.92 0.02 -11.58
N ASP A 118 -5.45 0.15 -10.36
CA ASP A 118 -6.81 0.62 -10.15
C ASP A 118 -6.99 2.09 -10.54
N ASN A 119 -6.03 2.95 -10.17
CA ASN A 119 -6.05 4.35 -10.57
C ASN A 119 -5.92 4.52 -12.08
N ALA A 120 -5.04 3.75 -12.75
CA ALA A 120 -4.88 3.83 -14.20
C ALA A 120 -6.13 3.39 -14.97
N GLU A 121 -6.79 2.32 -14.50
CA GLU A 121 -8.03 1.82 -15.11
C GLU A 121 -9.21 2.78 -14.93
N GLN A 122 -9.30 3.48 -13.80
CA GLN A 122 -10.43 4.37 -13.52
C GLN A 122 -10.26 5.79 -14.09
N THR A 123 -9.01 6.24 -14.26
CA THR A 123 -8.71 7.61 -14.74
C THR A 123 -8.61 7.74 -16.26
N HIS A 124 -8.59 6.63 -17.00
CA HIS A 124 -8.59 6.64 -18.46
C HIS A 124 -9.75 5.81 -19.02
N SER A 125 -10.27 6.22 -20.17
CA SER A 125 -11.26 5.45 -20.94
C SER A 125 -10.91 5.45 -22.41
N ARG A 126 -11.29 4.39 -23.11
CA ARG A 126 -11.08 4.27 -24.55
C ARG A 126 -12.10 5.16 -25.27
N LYS A 127 -11.62 5.97 -26.21
CA LYS A 127 -12.48 6.81 -27.05
C LYS A 127 -13.52 5.96 -27.78
N GLY A 128 -14.79 6.35 -27.66
CA GLY A 128 -15.91 5.68 -28.35
C GLY A 128 -16.44 4.42 -27.67
N VAL A 129 -15.95 4.05 -26.47
CA VAL A 129 -16.47 2.94 -25.67
C VAL A 129 -16.85 3.46 -24.30
N ALA A 130 -18.04 3.13 -23.81
CA ALA A 130 -18.47 3.56 -22.49
C ALA A 130 -17.56 2.93 -21.41
N PRO A 131 -17.17 3.66 -20.35
CA PRO A 131 -16.16 3.18 -19.41
C PRO A 131 -16.59 1.95 -18.59
N ASP A 132 -17.89 1.75 -18.42
CA ASP A 132 -18.54 0.64 -17.73
C ASP A 132 -18.63 -0.64 -18.58
N GLN A 133 -18.49 -0.51 -19.90
CA GLN A 133 -18.56 -1.63 -20.85
C GLN A 133 -17.24 -2.41 -20.98
N PRO A 134 -17.28 -3.67 -21.44
CA PRO A 134 -16.08 -4.45 -21.75
C PRO A 134 -15.11 -3.67 -22.66
N ASN A 135 -13.83 -3.74 -22.33
CA ASN A 135 -12.74 -3.00 -22.97
C ASN A 135 -12.80 -1.47 -22.86
N GLY A 136 -13.80 -0.88 -22.20
CA GLY A 136 -13.88 0.57 -21.98
C GLY A 136 -12.67 1.13 -21.22
N ARG A 137 -12.11 0.35 -20.29
CA ARG A 137 -10.91 0.69 -19.49
C ARG A 137 -9.59 0.14 -20.03
N ASN A 138 -9.63 -0.62 -21.13
CA ASN A 138 -8.43 -1.20 -21.73
C ASN A 138 -7.69 -0.14 -22.57
N THR A 139 -6.99 0.76 -21.88
CA THR A 139 -6.24 1.88 -22.48
C THR A 139 -4.75 1.58 -22.49
N LEU A 140 -3.97 2.30 -23.32
CA LEU A 140 -2.51 2.17 -23.35
C LEU A 140 -1.89 2.43 -21.97
N ALA A 141 -2.36 3.46 -21.25
CA ALA A 141 -1.87 3.76 -19.91
C ALA A 141 -2.12 2.58 -18.94
N ALA A 142 -3.33 2.02 -18.93
CA ALA A 142 -3.64 0.85 -18.11
C ALA A 142 -2.78 -0.36 -18.50
N GLN A 143 -2.64 -0.65 -19.80
CA GLN A 143 -1.78 -1.73 -20.29
C GLN A 143 -0.32 -1.58 -19.86
N LEU A 144 0.24 -0.36 -19.95
CA LEU A 144 1.62 -0.09 -19.54
C LEU A 144 1.82 -0.20 -18.03
N VAL A 145 0.84 0.18 -17.20
CA VAL A 145 0.91 -0.06 -15.75
C VAL A 145 0.84 -1.56 -15.42
N HIS A 146 -0.01 -2.31 -16.11
CA HIS A 146 -0.03 -3.77 -15.99
C HIS A 146 1.29 -4.39 -16.45
N LEU A 147 1.87 -3.93 -17.57
CA LEU A 147 3.18 -4.38 -18.03
C LEU A 147 4.30 -4.04 -17.03
N PHE A 148 4.30 -2.81 -16.50
CA PHE A 148 5.23 -2.38 -15.46
C PHE A 148 5.16 -3.30 -14.25
N THR A 149 3.96 -3.54 -13.71
CA THR A 149 3.77 -4.42 -12.55
C THR A 149 4.17 -5.87 -12.87
N TRP A 150 3.92 -6.36 -14.09
CA TRP A 150 4.39 -7.67 -14.52
C TRP A 150 5.90 -7.80 -14.56
N ILE A 151 6.61 -6.84 -15.14
CA ILE A 151 8.08 -6.87 -15.19
C ILE A 151 8.66 -6.70 -13.79
N PHE A 152 8.11 -5.79 -13.00
CA PHE A 152 8.55 -5.54 -11.63
C PHE A 152 8.44 -6.80 -10.77
N PHE A 153 7.26 -7.43 -10.74
CA PHE A 153 7.02 -8.61 -9.90
C PHE A 153 7.56 -9.91 -10.52
N GLY A 154 7.40 -10.08 -11.82
CA GLY A 154 7.69 -11.32 -12.52
C GLY A 154 9.13 -11.45 -13.01
N ALA A 155 9.87 -10.34 -13.15
CA ALA A 155 11.28 -10.38 -13.52
C ALA A 155 12.15 -9.82 -12.39
N VAL A 156 12.06 -8.53 -12.08
CA VAL A 156 12.96 -7.85 -11.13
C VAL A 156 12.92 -8.47 -9.73
N ALA A 157 11.73 -8.64 -9.14
CA ALA A 157 11.62 -9.23 -7.80
C ALA A 157 12.13 -10.68 -7.78
N THR A 158 11.84 -11.46 -8.82
CA THR A 158 12.27 -12.87 -8.89
C THR A 158 13.77 -13.04 -9.12
N LEU A 159 14.37 -12.19 -9.95
CA LEU A 159 15.82 -12.16 -10.15
C LEU A 159 16.55 -11.80 -8.86
N ASN A 160 16.05 -10.83 -8.10
CA ASN A 160 16.61 -10.50 -6.80
C ASN A 160 16.54 -11.67 -5.80
N VAL A 161 15.43 -12.43 -5.81
CA VAL A 161 15.32 -13.65 -5.00
C VAL A 161 16.32 -14.72 -5.46
N TYR A 162 16.50 -14.92 -6.76
CA TYR A 162 17.47 -15.88 -7.28
C TYR A 162 18.92 -15.47 -7.03
N LEU A 163 19.24 -14.18 -7.11
CA LEU A 163 20.54 -13.64 -6.72
C LEU A 163 20.79 -13.85 -5.22
N LEU A 164 19.79 -13.62 -4.37
CA LEU A 164 19.91 -13.85 -2.92
C LEU A 164 20.13 -15.34 -2.60
N ILE A 165 19.39 -16.24 -3.26
CA ILE A 165 19.58 -17.69 -3.16
C ILE A 165 20.98 -18.09 -3.65
N GLY A 166 21.43 -17.53 -4.76
CA GLY A 166 22.77 -17.75 -5.30
C GLY A 166 23.87 -17.28 -4.36
N ALA A 167 23.74 -16.08 -3.79
CA ALA A 167 24.66 -15.55 -2.79
C ALA A 167 24.74 -16.46 -1.57
N ALA A 168 23.59 -16.93 -1.06
CA ALA A 168 23.54 -17.89 0.04
C ALA A 168 24.21 -19.23 -0.30
N ALA A 169 24.06 -19.73 -1.53
CA ALA A 169 24.73 -20.93 -1.99
C ALA A 169 26.26 -20.74 -2.06
N VAL A 170 26.74 -19.61 -2.57
CA VAL A 170 28.18 -19.31 -2.67
C VAL A 170 28.82 -19.08 -1.28
N MET A 171 28.05 -18.62 -0.27
CA MET A 171 28.55 -18.56 1.12
C MET A 171 28.94 -19.95 1.68
N THR A 172 28.48 -21.05 1.08
CA THR A 172 28.86 -22.41 1.51
C THR A 172 30.31 -22.78 1.18
N ASP A 173 31.00 -22.02 0.30
CA ASP A 173 32.42 -22.21 -0.05
C ASP A 173 33.35 -22.22 1.19
N ARG A 174 32.94 -21.55 2.27
CA ARG A 174 33.69 -21.43 3.54
C ARG A 174 33.33 -22.46 4.60
N ILE A 175 32.40 -23.37 4.35
CA ILE A 175 32.15 -24.50 5.25
C ILE A 175 33.28 -25.53 5.00
N PRO A 176 34.08 -25.90 6.02
CA PRO A 176 35.32 -26.68 5.87
C PRO A 176 35.14 -28.15 5.42
N VAL A 177 33.99 -28.51 4.85
CA VAL A 177 33.75 -29.82 4.26
C VAL A 177 34.27 -29.79 2.82
N SER A 178 34.99 -30.84 2.40
CA SER A 178 35.52 -31.07 1.03
C SER A 178 34.50 -30.91 -0.13
N PHE A 179 33.24 -30.71 0.20
CA PHE A 179 32.11 -30.42 -0.68
C PHE A 179 32.21 -29.04 -1.36
N SER A 180 32.85 -28.06 -0.71
CA SER A 180 32.77 -26.65 -1.10
C SER A 180 33.75 -26.23 -2.21
N GLN A 181 34.84 -26.98 -2.38
CA GLN A 181 35.91 -26.69 -3.35
C GLN A 181 35.69 -27.30 -4.74
N ASN A 182 34.62 -28.08 -4.94
CA ASN A 182 34.32 -28.69 -6.24
C ASN A 182 33.34 -27.81 -7.03
N PRO A 183 33.76 -27.13 -8.10
CA PRO A 183 32.89 -26.26 -8.89
C PRO A 183 31.68 -27.01 -9.45
N ALA A 184 31.82 -28.30 -9.81
CA ALA A 184 30.70 -29.10 -10.30
C ALA A 184 29.59 -29.28 -9.24
N LEU A 185 29.94 -29.39 -7.95
CA LEU A 185 28.96 -29.48 -6.88
C LEU A 185 28.22 -28.15 -6.68
N LEU A 186 28.91 -27.02 -6.79
CA LEU A 186 28.29 -25.70 -6.73
C LEU A 186 27.34 -25.47 -7.91
N PHE A 187 27.72 -25.87 -9.13
CA PHE A 187 26.85 -25.83 -10.31
C PHE A 187 25.62 -26.73 -10.14
N LEU A 188 25.77 -27.95 -9.62
CA LEU A 188 24.64 -28.84 -9.33
C LEU A 188 23.73 -28.29 -8.23
N LEU A 189 24.30 -27.63 -7.21
CA LEU A 189 23.55 -26.97 -6.14
C LEU A 189 22.72 -25.80 -6.70
N LEU A 190 23.34 -24.92 -7.49
CA LEU A 190 22.65 -23.80 -8.15
C LEU A 190 21.56 -24.30 -9.10
N LEU A 191 21.85 -25.34 -9.90
CA LEU A 191 20.87 -25.98 -10.77
C LEU A 191 19.69 -26.51 -9.96
N GLY A 192 19.95 -27.22 -8.86
CA GLY A 192 18.92 -27.74 -7.96
C GLY A 192 18.08 -26.64 -7.33
N LEU A 193 18.69 -25.53 -6.93
CA LEU A 193 18.00 -24.37 -6.36
C LEU A 193 17.11 -23.67 -7.39
N TYR A 194 17.61 -23.43 -8.61
CA TYR A 194 16.83 -22.81 -9.68
C TYR A 194 15.71 -23.72 -10.19
N ALA A 195 16.00 -25.01 -10.43
CA ALA A 195 14.98 -25.99 -10.79
C ALA A 195 13.93 -26.17 -9.69
N GLY A 196 14.36 -26.17 -8.42
CA GLY A 196 13.47 -26.18 -7.26
C GLY A 196 12.57 -24.94 -7.23
N GLY A 197 13.13 -23.74 -7.45
CA GLY A 197 12.39 -22.50 -7.59
C GLY A 197 11.36 -22.55 -8.73
N THR A 198 11.71 -23.16 -9.87
CA THR A 198 10.80 -23.39 -10.99
C THR A 198 9.63 -24.31 -10.61
N VAL A 199 9.89 -25.44 -9.96
CA VAL A 199 8.86 -26.39 -9.54
C VAL A 199 7.92 -25.77 -8.50
N VAL A 200 8.47 -25.08 -7.51
CA VAL A 200 7.68 -24.35 -6.51
C VAL A 200 6.86 -23.25 -7.18
N GLY A 201 7.46 -22.51 -8.12
CA GLY A 201 6.77 -21.49 -8.93
C GLY A 201 5.58 -22.06 -9.69
N LEU A 202 5.71 -23.25 -10.29
CA LEU A 202 4.60 -23.92 -10.99
C LEU A 202 3.44 -24.23 -10.03
N GLY A 203 3.71 -24.83 -8.87
CA GLY A 203 2.69 -25.15 -7.87
C GLY A 203 2.00 -23.88 -7.33
N GLN A 204 2.80 -22.89 -6.93
CA GLN A 204 2.29 -21.68 -6.30
C GLN A 204 1.64 -20.70 -7.27
N SER A 205 2.00 -20.72 -8.56
CA SER A 205 1.34 -19.88 -9.58
C SER A 205 -0.16 -20.14 -9.73
N ARG A 206 -0.61 -21.34 -9.33
CA ARG A 206 -2.02 -21.77 -9.36
C ARG A 206 -2.71 -21.56 -8.02
N ALA A 207 -2.00 -21.77 -6.90
CA ALA A 207 -2.55 -21.74 -5.56
C ALA A 207 -2.54 -20.35 -4.90
N ALA A 208 -1.67 -19.44 -5.35
CA ALA A 208 -1.51 -18.16 -4.67
C ALA A 208 -2.82 -17.33 -4.70
N PRO A 209 -3.22 -16.73 -3.57
CA PRO A 209 -4.56 -16.17 -3.38
C PRO A 209 -4.81 -14.87 -4.14
N THR A 210 -3.77 -14.11 -4.47
CA THR A 210 -3.89 -12.77 -5.06
C THR A 210 -3.16 -12.65 -6.38
N TYR A 211 -3.59 -11.71 -7.23
CA TYR A 211 -3.08 -11.56 -8.58
C TYR A 211 -1.56 -11.33 -8.65
N LEU A 212 -1.04 -10.32 -7.94
CA LEU A 212 0.40 -9.99 -7.99
C LEU A 212 1.28 -11.09 -7.39
N ARG A 213 0.77 -11.86 -6.40
CA ARG A 213 1.46 -13.06 -5.92
C ARG A 213 1.54 -14.13 -7.00
N ARG A 214 0.47 -14.34 -7.78
CA ARG A 214 0.51 -15.25 -8.93
C ARG A 214 1.49 -14.77 -10.01
N VAL A 215 1.58 -13.46 -10.26
CA VAL A 215 2.58 -12.88 -11.18
C VAL A 215 4.00 -13.18 -10.70
N PHE A 216 4.30 -12.96 -9.41
CA PHE A 216 5.59 -13.29 -8.81
C PHE A 216 5.95 -14.77 -8.99
N TRP A 217 5.04 -15.69 -8.66
CA TRP A 217 5.31 -17.13 -8.80
C TRP A 217 5.43 -17.60 -10.25
N ARG A 218 4.70 -16.97 -11.19
CA ARG A 218 4.91 -17.19 -12.64
C ARG A 218 6.28 -16.68 -13.08
N GLY A 219 6.75 -15.60 -12.49
CA GLY A 219 8.11 -15.11 -12.65
C GLY A 219 9.14 -16.10 -12.11
N MET A 220 8.95 -16.65 -10.91
CA MET A 220 9.82 -17.69 -10.34
C MET A 220 9.91 -18.90 -11.27
N LEU A 221 8.77 -19.35 -11.83
CA LEU A 221 8.71 -20.39 -12.85
C LEU A 221 9.51 -20.02 -14.11
N GLY A 222 9.19 -18.88 -14.74
CA GLY A 222 9.80 -18.46 -16.00
C GLY A 222 11.30 -18.15 -15.88
N MET A 223 11.67 -17.30 -14.93
CA MET A 223 13.05 -16.89 -14.71
C MET A 223 13.90 -18.05 -14.19
N GLY A 224 13.37 -18.88 -13.29
CA GLY A 224 14.08 -20.07 -12.82
C GLY A 224 14.38 -21.05 -13.96
N ALA A 225 13.43 -21.23 -14.89
CA ALA A 225 13.63 -22.09 -16.05
C ALA A 225 14.69 -21.52 -17.00
N VAL A 226 14.68 -20.21 -17.25
CA VAL A 226 15.70 -19.52 -18.06
C VAL A 226 17.08 -19.65 -17.41
N LEU A 227 17.22 -19.36 -16.11
CA LEU A 227 18.49 -19.45 -15.40
C LEU A 227 19.02 -20.87 -15.32
N ALA A 228 18.16 -21.86 -15.04
CA ALA A 228 18.53 -23.27 -15.08
C ALA A 228 19.00 -23.70 -16.48
N LEU A 229 18.30 -23.27 -17.53
CA LEU A 229 18.68 -23.55 -18.91
C LEU A 229 20.03 -22.91 -19.27
N CYS A 230 20.26 -21.65 -18.92
CA CYS A 230 21.55 -20.98 -19.11
C CYS A 230 22.70 -21.67 -18.37
N LEU A 231 22.41 -22.20 -17.18
CA LEU A 231 23.38 -22.92 -16.37
C LEU A 231 23.66 -24.34 -16.89
N ILE A 232 22.72 -24.99 -17.59
CA ILE A 232 22.93 -26.27 -18.30
C ILE A 232 23.67 -26.05 -19.62
N LEU A 233 23.20 -25.12 -20.46
CA LEU A 233 23.72 -24.92 -21.82
C LEU A 233 25.12 -24.31 -21.83
N GLY A 234 25.45 -23.52 -20.82
CA GLY A 234 26.73 -22.86 -20.70
C GLY A 234 27.93 -23.81 -20.63
N PRO A 235 27.98 -24.73 -19.65
CA PRO A 235 29.06 -25.71 -19.53
C PRO A 235 29.02 -26.85 -20.55
N LEU A 236 27.82 -27.23 -21.05
CA LEU A 236 27.63 -28.49 -21.80
C LEU A 236 27.46 -28.35 -23.32
N GLY A 237 27.23 -27.17 -23.90
CA GLY A 237 26.77 -27.11 -25.29
C GLY A 237 27.37 -26.06 -26.22
N LEU A 238 27.84 -24.91 -25.71
CA LEU A 238 28.02 -23.73 -26.57
C LEU A 238 29.23 -22.84 -26.25
N GLU A 239 30.12 -23.23 -25.33
CA GLU A 239 31.26 -22.39 -24.90
C GLU A 239 30.85 -20.97 -24.45
N PHE A 240 29.58 -20.73 -24.11
CA PHE A 240 29.06 -19.40 -23.74
C PHE A 240 29.78 -18.78 -22.53
N TRP A 241 30.24 -19.61 -21.60
CA TRP A 241 31.03 -19.18 -20.44
C TRP A 241 32.55 -19.42 -20.61
N ALA A 242 32.97 -19.99 -21.75
CA ALA A 242 34.36 -20.21 -22.09
C ALA A 242 34.87 -19.00 -22.88
N CYS A 243 35.45 -18.06 -22.16
CA CYS A 243 36.25 -17.01 -22.79
C CYS A 243 37.45 -17.69 -23.50
N VAL A 244 37.59 -17.46 -24.81
CA VAL A 244 38.77 -17.91 -25.57
C VAL A 244 39.96 -17.10 -25.05
N PRO A 245 40.99 -17.73 -24.45
CA PRO A 245 42.14 -17.00 -23.93
C PRO A 245 42.84 -16.26 -25.07
N SER A 246 42.89 -14.94 -24.99
CA SER A 246 43.89 -14.14 -25.72
C SER A 246 45.09 -13.91 -24.81
N ASP A 247 46.30 -13.90 -25.36
CA ASP A 247 47.60 -13.89 -24.65
C ASP A 247 47.82 -12.76 -23.60
N THR A 248 46.86 -11.86 -23.40
CA THR A 248 46.97 -10.69 -22.52
C THR A 248 45.87 -10.55 -21.45
N VAL A 249 44.84 -11.39 -21.42
CA VAL A 249 43.72 -11.23 -20.46
C VAL A 249 43.36 -12.57 -19.80
N SER A 250 43.51 -12.64 -18.47
CA SER A 250 43.03 -13.77 -17.67
C SER A 250 41.50 -13.83 -17.70
N CYS A 251 40.92 -14.92 -18.22
CA CYS A 251 39.48 -15.07 -18.31
C CYS A 251 38.83 -15.22 -16.91
N PRO A 252 37.73 -14.50 -16.62
CA PRO A 252 37.00 -14.65 -15.37
C PRO A 252 36.35 -16.05 -15.27
N PRO A 253 36.26 -16.65 -14.08
CA PRO A 253 35.64 -17.98 -13.88
C PRO A 253 34.20 -18.04 -14.40
N ALA A 254 33.76 -19.21 -14.86
CA ALA A 254 32.41 -19.41 -15.43
C ALA A 254 31.26 -18.97 -14.48
N LEU A 255 31.46 -19.08 -13.17
CA LEU A 255 30.51 -18.59 -12.17
C LEU A 255 30.38 -17.06 -12.19
N GLU A 256 31.49 -16.35 -12.34
CA GLU A 256 31.50 -14.88 -12.41
C GLU A 256 30.77 -14.38 -13.65
N GLN A 257 30.98 -15.02 -14.79
CA GLN A 257 30.26 -14.68 -16.02
C GLN A 257 28.75 -14.97 -15.92
N PHE A 258 28.36 -16.06 -15.24
CA PHE A 258 26.96 -16.38 -14.99
C PHE A 258 26.29 -15.38 -14.04
N VAL A 259 26.99 -14.91 -13.01
CA VAL A 259 26.52 -13.84 -12.11
C VAL A 259 26.42 -12.52 -12.86
N ALA A 260 27.44 -12.15 -13.65
CA ALA A 260 27.43 -10.95 -14.49
C ALA A 260 26.23 -10.95 -15.46
N PHE A 261 25.89 -12.10 -16.04
CA PHE A 261 24.69 -12.24 -16.86
C PHE A 261 23.39 -11.98 -16.08
N GLN A 262 23.26 -12.50 -14.85
CA GLN A 262 22.08 -12.23 -14.02
C GLN A 262 21.97 -10.74 -13.65
N VAL A 263 23.09 -10.12 -13.29
CA VAL A 263 23.18 -8.68 -13.00
C VAL A 263 22.81 -7.87 -14.25
N PHE A 264 23.33 -8.24 -15.41
CA PHE A 264 22.98 -7.62 -16.70
C PHE A 264 21.48 -7.73 -17.01
N LEU A 265 20.88 -8.92 -16.86
CA LEU A 265 19.43 -9.09 -17.03
C LEU A 265 18.64 -8.21 -16.08
N LEU A 266 19.05 -8.15 -14.81
CA LEU A 266 18.42 -7.29 -13.81
C LEU A 266 18.50 -5.81 -14.23
N SER A 267 19.68 -5.33 -14.66
CA SER A 267 19.90 -3.98 -15.16
C SER A 267 19.04 -3.67 -16.39
N LEU A 268 18.88 -4.61 -17.32
CA LEU A 268 17.99 -4.46 -18.47
C LEU A 268 16.53 -4.28 -18.03
N PHE A 269 16.04 -5.11 -17.12
CA PHE A 269 14.66 -4.96 -16.62
C PHE A 269 14.46 -3.64 -15.86
N TRP A 270 15.47 -3.19 -15.09
CA TRP A 270 15.44 -1.88 -14.47
C TRP A 270 15.33 -0.75 -15.50
N ALA A 271 16.16 -0.78 -16.54
CA ALA A 271 16.12 0.21 -17.63
C ALA A 271 14.74 0.24 -18.29
N VAL A 272 14.13 -0.93 -18.56
CA VAL A 272 12.78 -1.03 -19.11
C VAL A 272 11.74 -0.42 -18.17
N LEU A 273 11.80 -0.70 -16.87
CA LEU A 273 10.86 -0.14 -15.90
C LEU A 273 11.00 1.38 -15.74
N ILE A 274 12.24 1.89 -15.74
CA ILE A 274 12.53 3.31 -15.72
C ILE A 274 11.94 3.99 -16.96
N PHE A 275 12.17 3.42 -18.15
CA PHE A 275 11.60 3.92 -19.41
C PHE A 275 10.07 3.88 -19.44
N LEU A 276 9.47 2.78 -18.98
CA LEU A 276 8.01 2.68 -18.82
C LEU A 276 7.47 3.78 -17.90
N THR A 277 8.17 4.09 -16.81
CA THR A 277 7.75 5.13 -15.86
C THR A 277 7.73 6.52 -16.50
N ILE A 278 8.71 6.85 -17.35
CA ILE A 278 8.67 8.10 -18.14
C ILE A 278 7.46 8.12 -19.05
N ILE A 279 7.22 7.04 -19.79
CA ILE A 279 6.08 6.97 -20.72
C ILE A 279 4.78 7.16 -19.93
N LEU A 280 4.66 6.56 -18.75
CA LEU A 280 3.51 6.75 -17.87
C LEU A 280 3.35 8.22 -17.43
N TYR A 281 4.44 8.90 -17.07
CA TYR A 281 4.40 10.35 -16.79
C TYR A 281 4.00 11.16 -18.02
N ALA A 282 4.54 10.88 -19.19
CA ALA A 282 4.19 11.55 -20.45
C ALA A 282 2.71 11.35 -20.80
N LEU A 283 2.19 10.13 -20.70
CA LEU A 283 0.76 9.82 -20.89
C LEU A 283 -0.12 10.49 -19.83
N SER A 284 0.39 10.66 -18.61
CA SER A 284 -0.35 11.36 -17.54
C SER A 284 -0.43 12.87 -17.76
N LEU A 285 0.52 13.46 -18.49
CA LEU A 285 0.51 14.89 -18.85
C LEU A 285 -0.21 15.14 -20.18
N ALA A 286 -0.26 14.15 -21.07
CA ALA A 286 -1.02 14.23 -22.29
C ALA A 286 -2.52 14.45 -21.97
N LYS A 287 -3.11 15.49 -22.57
CA LYS A 287 -4.56 15.73 -22.59
C LYS A 287 -5.23 14.68 -23.50
N LEU A 288 -5.13 13.41 -23.11
CA LEU A 288 -5.91 12.33 -23.71
C LEU A 288 -7.37 12.64 -23.39
N GLN A 289 -8.16 12.91 -24.43
CA GLN A 289 -9.56 13.33 -24.38
C GLN A 289 -10.40 12.38 -23.51
N ILE A 290 -10.50 12.69 -22.23
CA ILE A 290 -11.42 12.08 -21.27
C ILE A 290 -12.53 13.10 -21.07
N ASN A 291 -13.78 12.65 -21.08
CA ASN A 291 -14.94 13.48 -20.75
C ASN A 291 -14.82 13.91 -19.28
N ASP A 292 -14.14 15.03 -19.06
CA ASP A 292 -13.91 15.67 -17.77
C ASP A 292 -15.18 16.39 -17.31
N THR A 293 -16.22 15.64 -16.95
CA THR A 293 -17.30 16.18 -16.10
C THR A 293 -16.86 16.24 -14.63
N LEU A 294 -15.67 15.74 -14.30
CA LEU A 294 -15.06 15.73 -12.98
C LEU A 294 -13.58 16.16 -13.10
N THR A 295 -13.36 17.45 -13.38
CA THR A 295 -12.08 18.15 -13.59
C THR A 295 -11.07 18.06 -12.42
N GLU A 296 -11.34 17.22 -11.43
CA GLU A 296 -10.61 17.11 -10.18
C GLU A 296 -9.86 15.79 -9.99
N HIS A 297 -10.16 14.75 -10.77
CA HIS A 297 -9.53 13.44 -10.61
C HIS A 297 -8.06 13.44 -10.98
N ARG A 298 -7.24 12.91 -10.07
CA ARG A 298 -5.79 12.99 -10.19
C ARG A 298 -5.21 11.63 -10.56
N ARG A 299 -4.29 11.66 -11.52
CA ARG A 299 -3.50 10.50 -11.95
C ARG A 299 -2.36 10.30 -10.95
N LEU A 300 -2.38 9.18 -10.24
CA LEU A 300 -1.34 8.78 -9.28
C LEU A 300 -0.47 7.65 -9.78
N TYR A 301 -0.96 6.84 -10.71
CA TYR A 301 -0.24 5.67 -11.19
C TYR A 301 1.23 5.94 -11.60
N PRO A 302 1.64 7.08 -12.22
CA PRO A 302 3.04 7.30 -12.56
C PRO A 302 3.90 7.49 -11.30
N SER A 303 3.42 8.27 -10.33
CA SER A 303 4.12 8.50 -9.06
C SER A 303 4.14 7.26 -8.18
N ILE A 304 3.10 6.42 -8.24
CA ILE A 304 3.11 5.13 -7.55
C ILE A 304 4.16 4.21 -8.17
N CYS A 305 4.21 4.09 -9.51
CA CYS A 305 5.22 3.28 -10.19
C CYS A 305 6.64 3.79 -9.90
N ALA A 306 6.87 5.11 -9.99
CA ALA A 306 8.14 5.72 -9.64
C ALA A 306 8.53 5.49 -8.17
N GLY A 307 7.57 5.63 -7.26
CA GLY A 307 7.76 5.31 -5.84
C GLY A 307 8.16 3.86 -5.64
N MET A 308 7.46 2.92 -6.28
CA MET A 308 7.82 1.50 -6.24
C MET A 308 9.25 1.26 -6.73
N LEU A 309 9.70 1.90 -7.81
CA LEU A 309 11.08 1.80 -8.28
C LEU A 309 12.08 2.35 -7.26
N VAL A 310 11.91 3.60 -6.84
CA VAL A 310 12.85 4.28 -5.94
C VAL A 310 12.96 3.52 -4.61
N PHE A 311 11.84 3.15 -4.00
CA PHE A 311 11.85 2.40 -2.75
C PHE A 311 12.46 1.01 -2.92
N TRP A 312 12.12 0.27 -3.98
CA TRP A 312 12.68 -1.06 -4.19
C TRP A 312 14.18 -1.05 -4.48
N MET A 313 14.64 -0.11 -5.32
CA MET A 313 16.08 0.10 -5.54
C MET A 313 16.78 0.42 -4.22
N PHE A 314 16.22 1.34 -3.43
CA PHE A 314 16.77 1.67 -2.11
C PHE A 314 16.86 0.45 -1.18
N PHE A 315 15.79 -0.35 -1.06
CA PHE A 315 15.77 -1.51 -0.17
C PHE A 315 16.71 -2.63 -0.63
N ILE A 316 16.67 -2.99 -1.91
CA ILE A 316 17.50 -4.07 -2.45
C ILE A 316 18.97 -3.68 -2.43
N SER A 317 19.31 -2.46 -2.84
CA SER A 317 20.69 -2.01 -2.79
C SER A 317 21.19 -1.84 -1.35
N GLY A 318 20.36 -1.34 -0.43
CA GLY A 318 20.70 -1.30 0.99
C GLY A 318 20.94 -2.70 1.57
N LEU A 319 20.15 -3.69 1.16
CA LEU A 319 20.36 -5.09 1.51
C LEU A 319 21.71 -5.61 0.98
N TRP A 320 22.02 -5.34 -0.29
CA TRP A 320 23.28 -5.79 -0.89
C TRP A 320 24.51 -5.13 -0.26
N LEU A 321 24.49 -3.81 -0.02
CA LEU A 321 25.57 -3.12 0.70
C LEU A 321 25.74 -3.64 2.14
N THR A 322 24.64 -3.98 2.81
CA THR A 322 24.71 -4.57 4.15
C THR A 322 25.36 -5.94 4.11
N ILE A 323 25.07 -6.75 3.08
CA ILE A 323 25.73 -8.05 2.88
C ILE A 323 27.22 -7.84 2.63
N GLU A 324 27.60 -6.92 1.75
CA GLU A 324 29.00 -6.57 1.46
C GLU A 324 29.76 -6.17 2.74
N GLN A 325 29.23 -5.21 3.50
CA GLN A 325 29.84 -4.76 4.74
C GLN A 325 29.95 -5.89 5.77
N LEU A 326 28.98 -6.80 5.81
CA LEU A 326 29.02 -7.98 6.66
C LEU A 326 30.13 -8.95 6.23
N LEU A 327 30.34 -9.14 4.92
CA LEU A 327 31.42 -9.97 4.39
C LEU A 327 32.81 -9.38 4.72
N GLU A 328 32.95 -8.05 4.70
CA GLU A 328 34.20 -7.37 5.08
C GLU A 328 34.47 -7.43 6.60
N THR A 329 33.44 -7.22 7.41
CA THR A 329 33.58 -7.10 8.87
C THR A 329 33.77 -8.46 9.54
N VAL A 330 33.16 -9.51 8.98
CA VAL A 330 33.17 -10.84 9.57
C VAL A 330 34.35 -11.64 9.02
N SER A 331 35.42 -11.76 9.82
CA SER A 331 36.71 -12.33 9.43
C SER A 331 36.69 -13.75 8.85
N TRP A 332 35.67 -14.56 9.16
CA TRP A 332 35.53 -15.91 8.59
C TRP A 332 34.84 -15.91 7.21
N LEU A 333 34.11 -14.84 6.88
CA LEU A 333 33.46 -14.62 5.58
C LEU A 333 34.37 -13.86 4.59
N SER A 334 35.35 -13.11 5.08
CA SER A 334 36.24 -12.31 4.25
C SER A 334 37.19 -13.15 3.38
N GLY A 335 37.46 -12.64 2.17
CA GLY A 335 38.29 -13.23 1.11
C GLY A 335 37.64 -14.37 0.33
N GLY A 336 36.33 -14.61 0.48
CA GLY A 336 35.61 -15.71 -0.17
C GLY A 336 35.28 -15.44 -1.65
N GLN A 337 34.81 -16.46 -2.38
CA GLN A 337 34.31 -16.28 -3.76
C GLN A 337 33.19 -15.22 -3.84
N LEU A 338 32.32 -15.16 -2.83
CA LEU A 338 31.25 -14.16 -2.79
C LEU A 338 31.80 -12.73 -2.72
N GLN A 339 32.81 -12.46 -1.88
CA GLN A 339 33.38 -11.12 -1.80
C GLN A 339 33.97 -10.67 -3.13
N ARG A 340 34.69 -11.56 -3.84
CA ARG A 340 35.22 -11.25 -5.18
C ARG A 340 34.12 -10.92 -6.18
N LEU A 341 33.01 -11.66 -6.15
CA LEU A 341 31.85 -11.41 -7.02
C LEU A 341 31.19 -10.06 -6.73
N PHE A 342 31.15 -9.65 -5.46
CA PHE A 342 30.67 -8.33 -5.06
C PHE A 342 31.61 -7.23 -5.55
N GLU A 343 32.91 -7.37 -5.30
CA GLU A 343 33.92 -6.39 -5.74
C GLU A 343 33.89 -6.17 -7.27
N SER A 344 33.67 -7.23 -8.06
CA SER A 344 33.68 -7.16 -9.52
C SER A 344 32.36 -6.73 -10.16
N ASN A 345 31.20 -7.02 -9.55
CA ASN A 345 29.89 -6.76 -10.19
C ASN A 345 29.03 -5.72 -9.45
N LEU A 346 29.25 -5.49 -8.15
CA LEU A 346 28.39 -4.61 -7.36
C LEU A 346 28.80 -3.14 -7.52
N ASN A 347 30.09 -2.86 -7.64
CA ASN A 347 30.63 -1.50 -7.78
C ASN A 347 30.02 -0.71 -8.94
N GLU A 348 29.78 -1.35 -10.09
CA GLU A 348 29.13 -0.72 -11.25
C GLU A 348 27.65 -0.40 -10.99
N SER A 349 26.98 -1.16 -10.11
CA SER A 349 25.57 -0.92 -9.77
C SER A 349 25.37 0.23 -8.77
N ILE A 350 26.44 0.71 -8.11
CA ILE A 350 26.37 1.73 -7.05
C ILE A 350 26.02 3.13 -7.58
N GLU A 351 26.32 3.45 -8.84
CA GLU A 351 25.93 4.75 -9.42
C GLU A 351 24.41 4.93 -9.43
N THR A 352 23.67 3.87 -9.80
CA THR A 352 22.20 3.89 -9.80
C THR A 352 21.60 3.98 -8.39
N LEU A 353 22.30 3.42 -7.39
CA LEU A 353 21.92 3.52 -5.98
C LEU A 353 22.01 4.96 -5.46
N SER A 354 23.04 5.70 -5.86
CA SER A 354 23.24 7.09 -5.43
C SER A 354 22.06 7.98 -5.82
N VAL A 355 21.45 7.74 -6.99
CA VAL A 355 20.25 8.46 -7.43
C VAL A 355 19.02 8.11 -6.58
N ALA A 356 18.77 6.82 -6.35
CA ALA A 356 17.67 6.37 -5.50
C ALA A 356 17.82 6.95 -4.07
N PHE A 357 19.04 6.98 -3.56
CA PHE A 357 19.37 7.58 -2.27
C PHE A 357 19.06 9.08 -2.22
N VAL A 358 19.53 9.86 -3.20
CA VAL A 358 19.21 11.30 -3.27
C VAL A 358 17.70 11.53 -3.32
N ALA A 359 16.96 10.73 -4.09
CA ALA A 359 15.50 10.82 -4.13
C ALA A 359 14.86 10.56 -2.75
N ILE A 360 15.31 9.54 -2.02
CA ILE A 360 14.84 9.24 -0.66
C ILE A 360 15.20 10.36 0.32
N VAL A 361 16.40 10.91 0.25
CA VAL A 361 16.82 12.05 1.09
C VAL A 361 15.97 13.28 0.81
N LEU A 362 15.72 13.61 -0.47
CA LEU A 362 14.82 14.70 -0.86
C LEU A 362 13.39 14.46 -0.38
N LEU A 363 12.87 13.21 -0.46
CA LEU A 363 11.59 12.85 0.13
C LEU A 363 11.58 13.03 1.65
N GLY A 364 12.68 12.68 2.34
CA GLY A 364 12.87 12.92 3.75
C GLY A 364 12.78 14.41 4.10
N PHE A 365 13.48 15.27 3.35
CA PHE A 365 13.38 16.73 3.52
C PHE A 365 11.98 17.26 3.24
N VAL A 366 11.31 16.77 2.19
CA VAL A 366 9.90 17.11 1.93
C VAL A 366 9.03 16.68 3.11
N GLY A 367 9.20 15.46 3.63
CA GLY A 367 8.47 14.95 4.79
C GLY A 367 8.69 15.79 6.04
N VAL A 368 9.94 16.13 6.37
CA VAL A 368 10.30 16.98 7.51
C VAL A 368 9.75 18.40 7.34
N GLY A 369 9.89 18.98 6.15
CA GLY A 369 9.35 20.30 5.82
C GLY A 369 7.82 20.35 5.93
N LEU A 370 7.14 19.31 5.45
CA LEU A 370 5.70 19.15 5.61
C LEU A 370 5.32 19.01 7.09
N PHE A 371 6.01 18.17 7.84
CA PHE A 371 5.75 18.01 9.28
C PHE A 371 5.95 19.32 10.05
N ALA A 372 7.06 20.02 9.82
CA ALA A 372 7.35 21.31 10.45
C ALA A 372 6.34 22.41 10.06
N GLY A 373 5.96 22.45 8.78
CA GLY A 373 4.91 23.35 8.29
C GLY A 373 3.56 23.06 8.94
N ARG A 374 3.15 21.78 8.98
CA ARG A 374 1.90 21.36 9.62
C ARG A 374 1.89 21.65 11.11
N LYS A 375 2.99 21.41 11.82
CA LYS A 375 3.13 21.73 13.25
C LYS A 375 2.98 23.23 13.51
N THR A 376 3.56 24.07 12.65
CA THR A 376 3.50 25.53 12.77
C THR A 376 2.09 26.08 12.48
N TYR A 377 1.38 25.50 11.51
CA TYR A 377 0.08 26.02 11.04
C TYR A 377 -1.12 25.19 11.49
N LYS A 378 -1.00 24.46 12.61
CA LYS A 378 -1.94 23.44 13.08
C LYS A 378 -3.43 23.89 13.05
N ALA A 379 -3.73 25.10 13.51
CA ALA A 379 -5.09 25.64 13.63
C ALA A 379 -5.73 26.12 12.30
N ASN A 380 -4.97 26.23 11.21
CA ASN A 380 -5.47 26.76 9.93
C ASN A 380 -5.06 25.88 8.74
N LEU A 381 -4.76 24.60 8.98
CA LEU A 381 -4.27 23.70 7.92
C LEU A 381 -5.30 23.49 6.81
N HIS A 382 -6.57 23.35 7.17
CA HIS A 382 -7.68 23.15 6.22
C HIS A 382 -7.92 24.34 5.27
N THR A 383 -7.65 25.58 5.71
CA THR A 383 -7.83 26.80 4.88
C THR A 383 -6.58 27.17 4.06
N ARG A 384 -5.46 26.46 4.26
CA ARG A 384 -4.17 26.75 3.63
C ARG A 384 -3.97 25.97 2.33
N ASN A 385 -2.99 26.42 1.54
CA ASN A 385 -2.64 25.84 0.25
C ASN A 385 -2.43 24.31 0.33
N GLY A 386 -2.93 23.60 -0.69
CA GLY A 386 -2.85 22.14 -0.85
C GLY A 386 -1.45 21.51 -0.80
N LEU A 387 -0.40 22.33 -0.82
CA LEU A 387 1.00 21.90 -0.65
C LEU A 387 1.35 21.52 0.79
N ILE A 388 0.71 22.12 1.80
CA ILE A 388 1.01 21.86 3.23
C ILE A 388 -0.15 21.09 3.89
N SER A 389 -1.38 21.33 3.44
CA SER A 389 -2.58 20.72 4.01
C SER A 389 -2.71 19.22 3.75
N ARG A 390 -1.99 18.66 2.77
CA ARG A 390 -1.99 17.21 2.47
C ARG A 390 -0.66 16.57 2.85
N ALA A 391 -0.66 15.60 3.77
CA ALA A 391 0.53 14.78 4.01
C ALA A 391 0.57 13.59 3.04
N ILE A 392 -0.57 12.91 2.87
CA ILE A 392 -0.71 11.78 1.95
C ILE A 392 -1.02 12.30 0.55
N VAL A 393 -0.36 11.72 -0.46
CA VAL A 393 -0.46 12.15 -1.87
C VAL A 393 -0.08 13.63 -2.07
N ASN A 394 1.00 14.07 -1.41
CA ASN A 394 1.50 15.43 -1.52
C ASN A 394 2.11 15.72 -2.92
N ARG A 395 1.85 16.92 -3.46
CA ARG A 395 2.38 17.32 -4.78
C ARG A 395 3.90 17.42 -4.82
N LEU A 396 4.56 17.89 -3.75
CA LEU A 396 6.02 17.96 -3.68
C LEU A 396 6.65 16.58 -3.75
N ALA A 397 6.07 15.59 -3.07
CA ALA A 397 6.54 14.20 -3.19
C ALA A 397 6.42 13.68 -4.64
N GLN A 398 5.34 14.02 -5.36
CA GLN A 398 5.20 13.67 -6.78
C GLN A 398 6.26 14.32 -7.66
N TRP A 399 6.64 15.58 -7.37
CA TRP A 399 7.75 16.26 -8.05
C TRP A 399 9.09 15.59 -7.76
N VAL A 400 9.33 15.17 -6.52
CA VAL A 400 10.55 14.42 -6.17
C VAL A 400 10.60 13.10 -6.93
N PHE A 401 9.50 12.35 -7.02
CA PHE A 401 9.46 11.12 -7.82
C PHE A 401 9.67 11.37 -9.32
N LEU A 402 9.09 12.43 -9.86
CA LEU A 402 9.31 12.81 -11.26
C LEU A 402 10.78 13.16 -11.52
N PHE A 403 11.36 14.05 -10.71
CA PHE A 403 12.75 14.45 -10.84
C PHE A 403 13.71 13.27 -10.64
N GLY A 404 13.48 12.44 -9.62
CA GLY A 404 14.24 11.22 -9.37
C GLY A 404 14.18 10.26 -10.56
N THR A 405 13.00 10.10 -11.19
CA THR A 405 12.86 9.30 -12.41
C THR A 405 13.68 9.89 -13.56
N ILE A 406 13.63 11.20 -13.78
CA ILE A 406 14.42 11.87 -14.84
C ILE A 406 15.93 11.63 -14.63
N VAL A 407 16.43 11.78 -13.40
CA VAL A 407 17.84 11.53 -13.08
C VAL A 407 18.19 10.06 -13.30
N LEU A 408 17.35 9.11 -12.87
CA LEU A 408 17.57 7.68 -13.11
C LEU A 408 17.71 7.35 -14.60
N VAL A 409 16.94 8.02 -15.45
CA VAL A 409 17.01 7.85 -16.90
C VAL A 409 18.34 8.34 -17.45
N LEU A 410 18.77 9.53 -17.02
CA LEU A 410 20.03 10.11 -17.47
C LEU A 410 21.21 9.21 -17.08
N VAL A 411 21.20 8.66 -15.86
CA VAL A 411 22.19 7.68 -15.42
C VAL A 411 22.10 6.40 -16.25
N THR A 412 20.91 5.86 -16.46
CA THR A 412 20.73 4.64 -17.28
C THR A 412 21.23 4.83 -18.71
N ILE A 413 20.96 5.99 -19.34
CA ILE A 413 21.45 6.31 -20.70
C ILE A 413 22.98 6.43 -20.70
N ARG A 414 23.56 7.08 -19.69
CA ARG A 414 25.02 7.19 -19.53
C ARG A 414 25.66 5.81 -19.42
N GLU A 415 25.13 4.94 -18.57
CA GLU A 415 25.62 3.57 -18.38
C GLU A 415 25.56 2.75 -19.67
N ILE A 416 24.45 2.82 -20.39
CA ILE A 416 24.30 2.15 -21.69
C ILE A 416 25.30 2.70 -22.71
N ALA A 417 25.52 4.02 -22.74
CA ALA A 417 26.46 4.67 -23.64
C ALA A 417 27.93 4.39 -23.26
N ALA A 418 28.25 4.24 -21.98
CA ALA A 418 29.59 3.94 -21.48
C ALA A 418 29.98 2.47 -21.72
N ASN A 419 29.02 1.54 -21.67
CA ASN A 419 29.24 0.11 -21.87
C ASN A 419 29.45 -0.34 -23.34
N GLN A 420 29.80 0.59 -24.22
CA GLN A 420 29.88 0.41 -25.66
C GLN A 420 31.09 1.22 -26.20
N LYS A 421 32.14 0.74 -26.91
CA LYS A 421 32.32 -0.32 -27.93
C LYS A 421 31.20 -0.45 -28.99
N PHE A 422 30.30 0.52 -29.08
CA PHE A 422 29.21 0.62 -30.07
C PHE A 422 29.25 2.02 -30.70
N GLU A 423 30.41 2.39 -31.21
CA GLU A 423 30.65 3.68 -31.87
C GLU A 423 29.90 3.86 -33.21
N ALA A 424 29.09 2.90 -33.65
CA ALA A 424 28.64 2.89 -35.05
C ALA A 424 27.25 3.46 -35.36
N ALA A 425 26.39 3.86 -34.40
CA ALA A 425 24.98 4.11 -34.77
C ALA A 425 24.25 5.34 -34.22
N CYS A 426 24.79 6.11 -33.28
CA CYS A 426 24.09 7.32 -32.79
C CYS A 426 25.06 8.43 -32.37
N ASN A 427 25.44 9.29 -33.32
CA ASN A 427 25.92 10.65 -33.03
C ASN A 427 24.74 11.50 -32.51
N VAL A 428 24.19 11.15 -31.36
CA VAL A 428 23.39 12.06 -30.57
C VAL A 428 24.39 12.77 -29.69
N GLY A 429 24.60 14.07 -29.93
CA GLY A 429 25.42 14.91 -29.05
C GLY A 429 24.82 14.92 -27.65
N ILE A 430 25.25 13.99 -26.80
CA ILE A 430 24.93 14.00 -25.38
C ILE A 430 25.65 15.24 -24.84
N MET A 431 24.87 16.23 -24.39
CA MET A 431 25.41 17.39 -23.69
C MET A 431 26.37 16.90 -22.61
N ASP A 432 27.58 17.43 -22.62
CA ASP A 432 28.58 17.19 -21.58
C ASP A 432 28.03 17.75 -20.24
N THR A 433 27.33 16.89 -19.48
CA THR A 433 26.62 17.26 -18.26
C THR A 433 27.59 17.40 -17.08
N ASN A 434 28.48 18.40 -17.13
CA ASN A 434 29.51 18.66 -16.12
C ASN A 434 28.98 18.77 -14.68
N LEU A 435 27.70 19.13 -14.48
CA LEU A 435 27.09 19.23 -13.16
C LEU A 435 26.60 17.87 -12.63
N ILE A 436 26.01 17.04 -13.50
CA ILE A 436 25.44 15.75 -13.11
C ILE A 436 26.55 14.73 -12.91
N SER A 437 27.55 14.71 -13.81
CA SER A 437 28.74 13.86 -13.63
C SER A 437 29.46 14.22 -12.33
N TRP A 438 29.75 15.50 -12.10
CA TRP A 438 30.36 15.97 -10.86
C TRP A 438 29.57 15.57 -9.61
N ALA A 439 28.23 15.66 -9.64
CA ALA A 439 27.38 15.29 -8.51
C ALA A 439 27.38 13.78 -8.26
N LEU A 440 27.31 12.97 -9.32
CA LEU A 440 27.36 11.51 -9.24
C LEU A 440 28.72 11.02 -8.75
N ASP A 441 29.82 11.58 -9.28
CA ASP A 441 31.18 11.25 -8.87
C ASP A 441 31.42 11.62 -7.38
N ARG A 442 30.87 12.75 -6.93
CA ARG A 442 30.90 13.14 -5.51
C ARG A 442 30.09 12.22 -4.61
N LEU A 443 28.92 11.75 -5.06
CA LEU A 443 28.10 10.81 -4.31
C LEU A 443 28.74 9.42 -4.24
N ALA A 444 29.38 8.96 -5.32
CA ALA A 444 30.15 7.73 -5.36
C ALA A 444 31.31 7.75 -4.36
N CYS A 445 31.96 8.90 -4.14
CA CYS A 445 32.99 9.06 -3.11
C CYS A 445 32.45 9.02 -1.66
N SER A 446 31.13 9.11 -1.44
CA SER A 446 30.47 9.10 -0.12
C SER A 446 29.78 7.76 0.21
N GLN A 447 30.13 6.66 -0.45
CA GLN A 447 29.53 5.33 -0.28
C GLN A 447 29.41 4.87 1.19
N GLY A 448 30.48 5.01 1.98
CA GLY A 448 30.46 4.63 3.40
C GLY A 448 29.49 5.47 4.23
N GLU A 449 29.32 6.74 3.87
CA GLU A 449 28.36 7.65 4.53
C GLU A 449 26.92 7.32 4.12
N ILE A 450 26.68 6.96 2.86
CA ILE A 450 25.37 6.51 2.37
C ILE A 450 24.90 5.26 3.13
N GLY A 451 25.78 4.26 3.28
CA GLY A 451 25.49 3.05 4.08
C GLY A 451 25.13 3.39 5.53
N LEU A 452 25.91 4.27 6.18
CA LEU A 452 25.62 4.75 7.53
C LEU A 452 24.30 5.54 7.63
N ILE A 453 23.94 6.32 6.61
CA ILE A 453 22.67 7.05 6.57
C ILE A 453 21.50 6.10 6.34
N VAL A 454 21.64 5.04 5.51
CA VAL A 454 20.62 4.00 5.34
C VAL A 454 20.38 3.27 6.67
N LEU A 455 21.46 2.90 7.38
CA LEU A 455 21.39 2.33 8.72
C LEU A 455 20.77 3.32 9.72
N GLY A 456 21.15 4.60 9.63
CA GLY A 456 20.60 5.69 10.42
C GLY A 456 19.11 5.92 10.18
N ALA A 457 18.65 5.90 8.93
CA ALA A 457 17.25 6.02 8.54
C ALA A 457 16.45 4.80 9.03
N THR A 458 17.02 3.60 8.93
CA THR A 458 16.44 2.37 9.49
C THR A 458 16.34 2.44 11.02
N ALA A 459 17.37 2.94 11.70
CA ALA A 459 17.36 3.17 13.15
C ALA A 459 16.41 4.31 13.57
N LEU A 460 16.21 5.30 12.69
CA LEU A 460 15.27 6.40 12.91
C LEU A 460 13.82 5.92 12.72
N MET A 461 13.57 5.06 11.73
CA MET A 461 12.31 4.33 11.60
C MET A 461 12.03 3.45 12.84
N TYR A 462 13.07 2.87 13.44
CA TYR A 462 12.95 2.14 14.71
C TYR A 462 12.57 3.07 15.87
N ARG A 463 13.19 4.26 15.96
CA ARG A 463 12.97 5.23 17.05
C ARG A 463 11.67 6.05 16.94
N PHE A 464 11.21 6.32 15.72
CA PHE A 464 9.95 7.04 15.43
C PHE A 464 8.85 6.10 14.94
N SER A 465 8.89 4.85 15.42
CA SER A 465 8.02 3.77 14.98
C SER A 465 6.54 4.13 15.09
N ASP A 466 6.09 4.86 16.11
CA ASP A 466 4.65 5.20 16.26
C ASP A 466 4.11 6.10 15.14
N PHE A 467 4.86 7.12 14.71
CA PHE A 467 4.44 8.02 13.62
C PHE A 467 4.52 7.32 12.26
N VAL A 468 5.61 6.58 12.03
CA VAL A 468 5.79 5.78 10.81
C VAL A 468 4.72 4.68 10.74
N SER A 469 4.40 4.03 11.85
CA SER A 469 3.37 3.00 11.97
C SER A 469 1.99 3.58 11.70
N ALA A 470 1.66 4.77 12.21
CA ALA A 470 0.37 5.40 11.92
C ALA A 470 0.21 5.71 10.42
N GLY A 471 1.24 6.26 9.77
CA GLY A 471 1.22 6.54 8.33
C GLY A 471 1.23 5.26 7.47
N LEU A 472 2.01 4.26 7.88
CA LEU A 472 2.09 2.95 7.23
C LEU A 472 0.78 2.18 7.39
N GLY A 473 0.12 2.27 8.55
CA GLY A 473 -1.17 1.66 8.82
C GLY A 473 -2.25 2.17 7.87
N VAL A 474 -2.32 3.49 7.66
CA VAL A 474 -3.24 4.08 6.66
C VAL A 474 -2.92 3.57 5.24
N ALA A 475 -1.64 3.57 4.84
CA ALA A 475 -1.25 3.09 3.52
C ALA A 475 -1.59 1.60 3.33
N ARG A 476 -1.34 0.78 4.35
CA ARG A 476 -1.66 -0.64 4.38
C ARG A 476 -3.15 -0.87 4.25
N ASP A 477 -3.98 -0.18 5.03
CA ASP A 477 -5.43 -0.36 5.01
C ASP A 477 -6.01 -0.02 3.63
N ILE A 478 -5.55 1.08 3.00
CA ILE A 478 -5.94 1.45 1.63
C ILE A 478 -5.53 0.37 0.63
N VAL A 479 -4.31 -0.15 0.75
CA VAL A 479 -3.76 -1.18 -0.14
C VAL A 479 -4.50 -2.51 0.02
N THR A 480 -4.74 -2.96 1.25
CA THR A 480 -5.53 -4.17 1.56
C THR A 480 -6.91 -4.07 0.91
N TYR A 481 -7.56 -2.91 1.00
CA TYR A 481 -8.86 -2.67 0.39
C TYR A 481 -8.83 -2.65 -1.16
N ALA A 482 -7.64 -2.57 -1.77
CA ALA A 482 -7.43 -2.57 -3.21
C ALA A 482 -6.88 -3.89 -3.76
N ILE A 483 -6.59 -4.89 -2.91
CA ILE A 483 -6.10 -6.20 -3.34
C ILE A 483 -7.12 -6.86 -4.27
N ARG A 484 -6.61 -7.40 -5.39
CA ARG A 484 -7.42 -8.06 -6.41
C ARG A 484 -7.14 -9.55 -6.47
N ASP A 485 -8.20 -10.33 -6.72
CA ASP A 485 -8.03 -11.75 -7.05
C ASP A 485 -7.39 -11.87 -8.44
N LYS A 486 -8.07 -11.45 -9.52
CA LYS A 486 -7.62 -11.68 -10.92
C LYS A 486 -7.27 -10.41 -11.67
N CYS A 487 -6.62 -10.56 -12.84
CA CYS A 487 -6.53 -9.47 -13.82
C CYS A 487 -7.79 -9.42 -14.65
N TYR A 488 -8.60 -8.38 -14.43
CA TYR A 488 -9.84 -8.13 -15.18
C TYR A 488 -9.73 -6.86 -16.04
N LEU A 489 -8.53 -6.57 -16.54
CA LEU A 489 -8.36 -5.53 -17.54
C LEU A 489 -9.24 -5.85 -18.76
N GLY A 490 -10.14 -4.94 -19.10
CA GLY A 490 -11.08 -5.10 -20.21
C GLY A 490 -12.38 -5.84 -19.88
N LYS A 491 -12.65 -6.19 -18.62
CA LYS A 491 -13.98 -6.60 -18.17
C LYS A 491 -14.85 -5.39 -17.82
N ASP A 492 -16.16 -5.61 -17.77
CA ASP A 492 -17.17 -4.64 -17.32
C ASP A 492 -16.98 -4.24 -15.85
N LEU A 493 -17.62 -3.13 -15.45
CA LEU A 493 -17.51 -2.59 -14.09
C LEU A 493 -17.99 -3.57 -13.01
N GLU A 494 -19.15 -4.22 -13.19
CA GLU A 494 -19.73 -5.13 -12.19
C GLU A 494 -18.80 -6.32 -11.91
N THR A 495 -18.18 -6.87 -12.96
CA THR A 495 -17.18 -7.94 -12.83
C THR A 495 -15.92 -7.46 -12.10
N ARG A 496 -15.48 -6.21 -12.33
CA ARG A 496 -14.32 -5.63 -11.62
C ARG A 496 -14.62 -5.32 -10.15
N GLN A 497 -15.80 -4.80 -9.83
CA GLN A 497 -16.23 -4.54 -8.45
C GLN A 497 -16.23 -5.81 -7.59
N ARG A 498 -16.55 -6.96 -8.19
CA ARG A 498 -16.53 -8.27 -7.52
C ARG A 498 -15.13 -8.86 -7.32
N ASN A 499 -14.08 -8.23 -7.83
CA ASN A 499 -12.72 -8.76 -7.87
C ASN A 499 -11.85 -8.41 -6.65
N TYR A 500 -12.44 -7.86 -5.59
CA TYR A 500 -11.75 -7.43 -4.37
C TYR A 500 -12.15 -8.33 -3.20
N PRO A 501 -11.44 -9.46 -2.96
CA PRO A 501 -11.85 -10.45 -1.98
C PRO A 501 -11.87 -9.89 -0.54
N ASP A 502 -10.84 -9.15 -0.13
CA ASP A 502 -10.75 -8.61 1.23
C ASP A 502 -11.79 -7.50 1.47
N ARG A 503 -11.98 -6.61 0.49
CA ARG A 503 -13.08 -5.63 0.51
C ARG A 503 -14.42 -6.30 0.72
N LYS A 504 -14.74 -7.32 -0.10
CA LYS A 504 -16.00 -8.05 0.00
C LYS A 504 -16.15 -8.72 1.38
N ALA A 505 -15.10 -9.30 1.93
CA ALA A 505 -15.15 -9.91 3.26
C ALA A 505 -15.46 -8.86 4.34
N ILE A 506 -14.79 -7.71 4.30
CA ILE A 506 -15.03 -6.59 5.24
C ILE A 506 -16.48 -6.08 5.14
N ASP A 507 -16.96 -5.87 3.92
CA ASP A 507 -18.32 -5.43 3.62
C ASP A 507 -19.37 -6.45 4.14
N GLU A 508 -19.11 -7.75 3.97
CA GLU A 508 -19.96 -8.82 4.50
C GLU A 508 -19.96 -8.88 6.03
N ARG A 509 -18.85 -8.54 6.71
CA ARG A 509 -18.84 -8.43 8.18
C ARG A 509 -19.76 -7.31 8.66
N PHE A 510 -19.74 -6.14 8.02
CA PHE A 510 -20.69 -5.06 8.32
C PHE A 510 -22.14 -5.55 8.17
N TYR A 511 -22.43 -6.19 7.03
CA TYR A 511 -23.77 -6.73 6.75
C TYR A 511 -24.22 -7.72 7.83
N ARG A 512 -23.37 -8.69 8.19
CA ARG A 512 -23.68 -9.74 9.17
C ARG A 512 -23.87 -9.18 10.58
N THR A 513 -22.99 -8.26 11.01
CA THR A 513 -23.12 -7.59 12.31
C THR A 513 -24.44 -6.84 12.40
N LEU A 514 -24.79 -6.01 11.41
CA LEU A 514 -26.06 -5.27 11.40
C LEU A 514 -27.27 -6.22 11.42
N TYR A 515 -27.23 -7.28 10.61
CA TYR A 515 -28.34 -8.25 10.57
C TYR A 515 -28.56 -8.91 11.91
N TYR A 516 -27.50 -9.50 12.48
CA TYR A 516 -27.55 -10.18 13.77
C TYR A 516 -28.04 -9.25 14.87
N VAL A 517 -27.47 -8.04 14.95
CA VAL A 517 -27.81 -7.11 16.03
C VAL A 517 -29.26 -6.66 15.96
N LEU A 518 -29.78 -6.37 14.77
CA LEU A 518 -31.19 -6.02 14.62
C LEU A 518 -32.16 -7.19 14.86
N ASP A 519 -31.68 -8.46 14.84
CA ASP A 519 -32.51 -9.63 15.17
C ASP A 519 -32.67 -9.78 16.68
N ILE A 520 -31.61 -9.49 17.44
CA ILE A 520 -31.62 -9.59 18.89
C ILE A 520 -32.04 -8.29 19.58
N PHE A 521 -31.95 -7.15 18.89
CA PHE A 521 -32.24 -5.82 19.41
C PHE A 521 -33.10 -5.02 18.43
N PRO A 522 -34.43 -4.97 18.63
CA PRO A 522 -35.34 -4.24 17.75
C PRO A 522 -35.23 -2.73 18.04
N ALA A 523 -34.24 -2.10 17.41
CA ALA A 523 -33.98 -0.67 17.53
C ALA A 523 -35.04 0.17 16.80
N ASP A 524 -35.34 1.33 17.37
CA ASP A 524 -36.17 2.38 16.79
C ASP A 524 -35.34 3.34 15.94
N HIS A 525 -34.07 3.55 16.30
CA HIS A 525 -33.10 4.42 15.61
C HIS A 525 -31.78 3.68 15.42
N VAL A 526 -31.14 3.86 14.26
CA VAL A 526 -29.78 3.38 13.98
C VAL A 526 -28.81 4.54 13.78
N THR A 527 -27.75 4.61 14.57
CA THR A 527 -26.62 5.52 14.33
C THR A 527 -25.39 4.72 13.95
N VAL A 528 -24.72 5.12 12.87
CA VAL A 528 -23.42 4.58 12.47
C VAL A 528 -22.35 5.62 12.76
N ILE A 529 -21.45 5.33 13.69
CA ILE A 529 -20.29 6.16 14.00
C ILE A 529 -19.07 5.50 13.37
N SER A 530 -18.38 6.24 12.50
CA SER A 530 -17.30 5.68 11.69
C SER A 530 -16.08 6.59 11.66
N HIS A 531 -14.89 6.00 11.59
CA HIS A 531 -13.62 6.72 11.55
C HIS A 531 -12.72 6.20 10.41
N SER A 532 -11.96 7.07 9.76
CA SER A 532 -10.95 6.72 8.73
C SER A 532 -11.49 5.73 7.68
N GLN A 533 -10.83 4.59 7.42
CA GLN A 533 -11.33 3.56 6.47
C GLN A 533 -12.76 3.09 6.78
N GLY A 534 -13.17 3.11 8.05
CA GLY A 534 -14.52 2.75 8.48
C GLY A 534 -15.60 3.65 7.88
N THR A 535 -15.27 4.90 7.52
CA THR A 535 -16.22 5.79 6.85
C THR A 535 -16.48 5.37 5.40
N VAL A 536 -15.47 4.80 4.73
CA VAL A 536 -15.60 4.26 3.37
C VAL A 536 -16.47 3.01 3.40
N ILE A 537 -16.21 2.10 4.33
CA ILE A 537 -17.02 0.89 4.54
C ILE A 537 -18.46 1.28 4.87
N ALA A 538 -18.68 2.17 5.84
CA ALA A 538 -20.01 2.59 6.26
C ALA A 538 -20.79 3.25 5.12
N THR A 539 -20.17 4.17 4.37
CA THR A 539 -20.85 4.85 3.25
C THR A 539 -21.21 3.89 2.14
N GLN A 540 -20.33 2.95 1.77
CA GLN A 540 -20.64 1.94 0.75
C GLN A 540 -21.75 1.00 1.22
N MET A 541 -21.65 0.47 2.44
CA MET A 541 -22.61 -0.50 2.96
C MET A 541 -23.98 0.11 3.20
N LEU A 542 -24.05 1.36 3.64
CA LEU A 542 -25.33 2.05 3.76
C LEU A 542 -25.99 2.34 2.40
N THR A 543 -25.27 2.26 1.27
CA THR A 543 -25.91 2.28 -0.07
C THR A 543 -26.31 0.88 -0.57
N ASP A 544 -25.89 -0.20 0.09
CA ASP A 544 -26.24 -1.57 -0.31
C ASP A 544 -27.76 -1.82 -0.10
N PRO A 545 -28.51 -2.24 -1.13
CA PRO A 545 -29.95 -2.51 -1.02
C PRO A 545 -30.30 -3.53 0.08
N ARG A 546 -29.42 -4.50 0.36
CA ARG A 546 -29.62 -5.53 1.40
C ARG A 546 -29.55 -4.92 2.81
N VAL A 547 -28.70 -3.91 2.99
CA VAL A 547 -28.56 -3.14 4.24
C VAL A 547 -29.73 -2.17 4.39
N GLN A 548 -30.06 -1.41 3.36
CA GLN A 548 -31.21 -0.49 3.36
C GLN A 548 -32.52 -1.22 3.67
N LYS A 549 -32.75 -2.36 3.03
CA LYS A 549 -33.90 -3.24 3.31
C LYS A 549 -33.95 -3.68 4.77
N ARG A 550 -32.80 -3.97 5.38
CA ARG A 550 -32.71 -4.42 6.77
C ARG A 550 -33.00 -3.30 7.77
N ILE A 551 -32.47 -2.11 7.50
CA ILE A 551 -32.75 -0.90 8.28
C ILE A 551 -34.24 -0.57 8.23
N GLY A 552 -34.92 -0.88 7.12
CA GLY A 552 -36.39 -0.94 7.07
C GLY A 552 -37.06 0.42 7.29
N GLY A 553 -36.44 1.50 6.83
CA GLY A 553 -36.96 2.87 6.94
C GLY A 553 -36.85 3.50 8.33
N ARG A 554 -36.20 2.84 9.28
CA ARG A 554 -35.85 3.45 10.58
C ARG A 554 -35.02 4.72 10.37
N PRO A 555 -35.16 5.74 11.23
CA PRO A 555 -34.23 6.86 11.29
C PRO A 555 -32.78 6.36 11.33
N LEU A 556 -31.97 6.86 10.39
CA LEU A 556 -30.59 6.48 10.21
C LEU A 556 -29.71 7.74 10.26
N THR A 557 -28.79 7.78 11.21
CA THR A 557 -27.77 8.82 11.32
C THR A 557 -26.40 8.23 10.96
N LEU A 558 -25.66 8.88 10.07
CA LEU A 558 -24.26 8.53 9.79
C LEU A 558 -23.37 9.65 10.30
N VAL A 559 -22.46 9.34 11.22
CA VAL A 559 -21.39 10.24 11.64
C VAL A 559 -20.06 9.70 11.14
N THR A 560 -19.37 10.49 10.33
CA THR A 560 -18.03 10.18 9.84
C THR A 560 -16.98 11.06 10.53
N MET A 561 -15.81 10.48 10.80
CA MET A 561 -14.69 11.15 11.45
C MET A 561 -13.39 10.87 10.70
N GLY A 562 -12.56 11.88 10.48
CA GLY A 562 -11.29 11.72 9.75
C GLY A 562 -11.50 11.01 8.40
N SER A 563 -12.57 11.34 7.68
CA SER A 563 -13.06 10.57 6.53
C SER A 563 -12.24 10.78 5.23
N PRO A 564 -11.66 9.72 4.64
CA PRO A 564 -10.93 9.83 3.35
C PRO A 564 -11.84 9.73 2.12
N VAL A 565 -13.17 9.65 2.29
CA VAL A 565 -14.16 9.34 1.22
C VAL A 565 -14.00 10.25 0.01
N THR A 566 -14.04 11.56 0.19
CA THR A 566 -14.01 12.53 -0.92
C THR A 566 -12.59 12.80 -1.42
N HIS A 567 -11.64 12.99 -0.50
CA HIS A 567 -10.29 13.51 -0.80
C HIS A 567 -9.30 12.47 -1.31
N ILE A 568 -9.50 11.20 -0.95
CA ILE A 568 -8.65 10.08 -1.36
C ILE A 568 -9.45 9.15 -2.26
N TYR A 569 -10.52 8.56 -1.73
CA TYR A 569 -11.23 7.48 -2.43
C TYR A 569 -11.91 7.96 -3.70
N GLN A 570 -12.85 8.89 -3.62
CA GLN A 570 -13.53 9.44 -4.80
C GLN A 570 -12.56 10.20 -5.71
N ARG A 571 -11.61 10.96 -5.12
CA ARG A 571 -10.62 11.73 -5.87
C ARG A 571 -9.77 10.87 -6.81
N TYR A 572 -9.32 9.70 -6.36
CA TYR A 572 -8.34 8.87 -7.09
C TYR A 572 -8.95 7.58 -7.66
N PHE A 573 -10.12 7.16 -7.18
CA PHE A 573 -10.81 5.93 -7.57
C PHE A 573 -12.32 6.18 -7.77
N PRO A 574 -12.72 7.08 -8.68
CA PRO A 574 -14.11 7.54 -8.78
C PRO A 574 -15.11 6.44 -9.12
N GLU A 575 -14.74 5.49 -9.98
CA GLU A 575 -15.70 4.48 -10.43
C GLU A 575 -16.08 3.48 -9.33
N MET A 576 -15.18 3.27 -8.37
CA MET A 576 -15.40 2.35 -7.26
C MET A 576 -16.00 3.03 -6.02
N PHE A 577 -15.90 4.35 -5.91
CA PHE A 577 -16.19 5.07 -4.66
C PHE A 577 -17.07 6.31 -4.82
N THR A 578 -17.44 6.72 -6.03
CA THR A 578 -18.40 7.82 -6.22
C THR A 578 -19.77 7.39 -5.68
N LEU A 579 -20.25 8.16 -4.72
CA LEU A 579 -21.54 7.97 -4.09
C LEU A 579 -22.54 8.95 -4.71
N ALA A 580 -23.74 8.48 -5.04
CA ALA A 580 -24.86 9.39 -5.27
C ALA A 580 -25.50 9.67 -3.90
N ALA A 581 -25.58 10.95 -3.50
CA ALA A 581 -26.18 11.34 -2.22
C ALA A 581 -27.61 10.78 -2.07
N SER A 582 -28.36 10.73 -3.17
CA SER A 582 -29.71 10.14 -3.24
C SER A 582 -29.79 8.65 -2.87
N HIS A 583 -28.68 7.91 -2.94
CA HIS A 583 -28.63 6.49 -2.58
C HIS A 583 -28.32 6.27 -1.09
N LEU A 584 -27.87 7.30 -0.37
CA LEU A 584 -27.60 7.24 1.05
C LEU A 584 -28.80 7.81 1.81
N ASN A 585 -29.75 6.94 2.18
CA ASN A 585 -30.93 7.33 2.97
C ASN A 585 -30.58 7.52 4.45
N ALA A 586 -29.70 8.48 4.76
CA ALA A 586 -29.20 8.77 6.10
C ALA A 586 -29.06 10.28 6.34
N ALA A 587 -29.23 10.72 7.58
CA ALA A 587 -28.75 12.02 8.02
C ALA A 587 -27.22 11.94 8.22
N TRP A 588 -26.45 12.40 7.23
CA TRP A 588 -24.99 12.32 7.25
C TRP A 588 -24.33 13.60 7.78
N PHE A 589 -23.52 13.45 8.84
CA PHE A 589 -22.67 14.46 9.46
C PHE A 589 -21.20 14.03 9.42
N ASN A 590 -20.29 15.00 9.27
CA ASN A 590 -18.86 14.78 9.26
C ASN A 590 -18.19 15.67 10.30
N ILE A 591 -17.52 15.05 11.27
CA ILE A 591 -16.70 15.76 12.27
C ILE A 591 -15.24 15.58 11.89
N PHE A 592 -14.51 16.67 11.68
CA PHE A 592 -13.11 16.60 11.25
C PHE A 592 -12.24 17.56 12.05
N ARG A 593 -11.04 17.09 12.43
CA ARG A 593 -10.04 17.95 13.06
C ARG A 593 -9.32 18.77 12.00
N GLN A 594 -9.05 20.02 12.32
CA GLN A 594 -8.44 20.97 11.38
C GLN A 594 -7.03 20.58 10.91
N ASP A 595 -6.32 19.72 11.66
CA ASP A 595 -4.98 19.22 11.34
C ASP A 595 -4.93 17.74 10.92
N ASP A 596 -6.08 17.10 10.71
CA ASP A 596 -6.14 15.75 10.16
C ASP A 596 -5.51 15.73 8.75
N PHE A 597 -4.67 14.75 8.48
CA PHE A 597 -3.94 14.62 7.21
C PHE A 597 -4.56 13.59 6.26
N VAL A 598 -5.58 12.86 6.72
CA VAL A 598 -6.32 11.83 5.98
C VAL A 598 -7.68 12.35 5.56
N GLY A 599 -8.48 12.86 6.51
CA GLY A 599 -9.86 13.24 6.24
C GLY A 599 -10.24 14.60 6.77
N THR A 600 -10.71 15.45 5.85
CA THR A 600 -11.18 16.82 6.09
C THR A 600 -12.68 16.91 5.76
N GLU A 601 -13.15 18.02 5.21
CA GLU A 601 -14.57 18.23 4.86
C GLU A 601 -15.09 17.22 3.83
N ILE A 602 -16.33 16.75 3.94
CA ILE A 602 -16.97 16.02 2.83
C ILE A 602 -17.41 17.05 1.78
N GLU A 603 -16.79 16.95 0.60
CA GLU A 603 -17.00 17.83 -0.57
C GLU A 603 -18.00 17.22 -1.58
N GLY A 604 -18.23 17.92 -2.70
CA GLY A 604 -19.00 17.39 -3.84
C GLY A 604 -20.52 17.42 -3.66
N GLY A 605 -21.02 18.18 -2.68
CA GLY A 605 -22.45 18.27 -2.38
C GLY A 605 -23.04 16.98 -1.77
N LEU A 606 -22.19 16.05 -1.33
CA LEU A 606 -22.64 14.82 -0.69
C LEU A 606 -23.30 15.06 0.67
N ILE A 607 -22.92 16.14 1.35
CA ILE A 607 -23.62 16.64 2.54
C ILE A 607 -23.78 18.16 2.50
N PHE A 608 -24.76 18.67 3.26
CA PHE A 608 -24.89 20.10 3.49
C PHE A 608 -23.64 20.67 4.20
N ALA A 609 -23.23 21.89 3.81
CA ALA A 609 -22.03 22.52 4.36
C ALA A 609 -22.07 22.67 5.89
N ASN A 610 -23.24 22.92 6.48
CA ASN A 610 -23.42 23.01 7.93
C ASN A 610 -23.34 21.65 8.66
N ARG A 611 -23.23 20.54 7.94
CA ARG A 611 -22.99 19.19 8.48
C ARG A 611 -21.53 18.77 8.40
N ASN A 612 -20.66 19.63 7.89
CA ASN A 612 -19.21 19.56 8.09
C ASN A 612 -18.86 20.36 9.34
N ILE A 613 -18.48 19.66 10.42
CA ILE A 613 -18.25 20.25 11.74
C ILE A 613 -16.75 20.20 12.03
N PRO A 614 -16.04 21.33 11.92
CA PRO A 614 -14.64 21.40 12.30
C PRO A 614 -14.49 21.36 13.82
N VAL A 615 -13.50 20.63 14.31
CA VAL A 615 -13.07 20.65 15.72
C VAL A 615 -11.60 20.99 15.84
N ASP A 616 -11.18 21.34 17.06
CA ASP A 616 -9.80 21.73 17.35
C ASP A 616 -8.77 20.67 16.92
N PRO A 617 -7.52 21.10 16.64
CA PRO A 617 -6.50 20.18 16.16
C PRO A 617 -6.12 19.05 17.15
N GLY A 618 -6.17 17.80 16.69
CA GLY A 618 -5.88 16.59 17.46
C GLY A 618 -5.20 15.47 16.66
N GLY A 619 -4.87 15.69 15.38
CA GLY A 619 -4.32 14.68 14.48
C GLY A 619 -5.36 13.65 14.01
N HIS A 620 -4.91 12.56 13.38
CA HIS A 620 -5.82 11.58 12.76
C HIS A 620 -6.34 10.48 13.73
N THR A 621 -5.66 10.24 14.84
CA THR A 621 -5.93 9.11 15.76
C THR A 621 -6.70 9.55 17.01
N GLY A 622 -7.47 8.66 17.64
CA GLY A 622 -8.12 8.93 18.94
C GLY A 622 -9.36 9.82 18.85
N TYR A 623 -10.11 9.78 17.75
CA TYR A 623 -11.39 10.50 17.61
C TYR A 623 -12.45 10.01 18.60
N PHE A 624 -12.52 8.71 18.85
CA PHE A 624 -13.56 8.09 19.70
C PHE A 624 -13.48 8.48 21.17
N THR A 625 -12.39 9.08 21.63
CA THR A 625 -12.20 9.48 23.03
C THR A 625 -11.99 11.00 23.18
N ASP A 626 -12.16 11.76 22.11
CA ASP A 626 -11.88 13.21 22.10
C ASP A 626 -13.08 14.01 22.57
N TYR A 627 -12.88 14.80 23.62
CA TYR A 627 -13.89 15.69 24.19
C TYR A 627 -14.53 16.62 23.15
N GLN A 628 -13.75 17.23 22.26
CA GLN A 628 -14.29 18.18 21.27
C GLN A 628 -15.19 17.49 20.24
N VAL A 629 -14.82 16.26 19.86
CA VAL A 629 -15.61 15.42 18.95
C VAL A 629 -16.93 15.03 19.62
N TRP A 630 -16.88 14.64 20.89
CA TRP A 630 -18.08 14.27 21.65
C TRP A 630 -18.99 15.46 21.95
N ASN A 631 -18.43 16.63 22.23
CA ASN A 631 -19.19 17.87 22.37
C ASN A 631 -19.95 18.18 21.07
N ALA A 632 -19.30 18.02 19.91
CA ALA A 632 -19.95 18.17 18.60
C ALA A 632 -21.03 17.10 18.34
N LEU A 633 -20.79 15.84 18.72
CA LEU A 633 -21.78 14.76 18.60
C LEU A 633 -23.07 15.08 19.39
N THR A 634 -22.94 15.61 20.60
CA THR A 634 -24.07 15.95 21.46
C THR A 634 -24.72 17.31 21.14
N ASP A 635 -24.13 18.09 20.25
CA ASP A 635 -24.70 19.37 19.82
C ASP A 635 -26.09 19.15 19.18
N PRO A 636 -27.08 20.02 19.41
CA PRO A 636 -28.42 19.88 18.86
C PRO A 636 -28.49 19.71 17.33
N ALA A 637 -27.47 20.15 16.59
CA ALA A 637 -27.38 19.95 15.15
C ALA A 637 -27.26 18.46 14.76
N ILE A 638 -26.49 17.67 15.52
CA ILE A 638 -26.43 16.21 15.36
C ILE A 638 -27.53 15.56 16.21
N GLY A 639 -27.61 15.95 17.48
CA GLY A 639 -28.60 15.46 18.44
C GLY A 639 -28.33 14.03 18.90
N PHE A 640 -27.06 13.62 19.02
CA PHE A 640 -26.74 12.31 19.59
C PHE A 640 -27.15 12.27 21.07
N ASP A 641 -28.06 11.35 21.39
CA ASP A 641 -28.42 10.98 22.74
C ASP A 641 -28.40 9.44 22.86
N LEU A 642 -27.99 8.95 24.03
CA LEU A 642 -27.88 7.51 24.27
C LEU A 642 -29.23 6.82 24.11
N PHE A 643 -30.29 7.40 24.65
CA PHE A 643 -31.58 6.74 24.81
C PHE A 643 -32.67 7.35 23.94
N ASN A 644 -32.64 8.65 23.72
CA ASN A 644 -33.67 9.41 23.02
C ASN A 644 -33.05 10.26 21.89
N PRO A 645 -32.41 9.62 20.89
CA PRO A 645 -31.84 10.35 19.76
C PRO A 645 -32.94 11.09 18.99
N VAL A 646 -32.63 12.32 18.55
CA VAL A 646 -33.57 13.13 17.77
C VAL A 646 -33.42 12.78 16.29
N PRO A 647 -34.48 12.31 15.59
CA PRO A 647 -34.40 12.05 14.16
C PRO A 647 -34.08 13.32 13.38
N GLN A 648 -33.01 13.26 12.59
CA GLN A 648 -32.60 14.35 11.71
C GLN A 648 -33.10 14.09 10.29
N ALA A 649 -33.42 15.17 9.56
CA ALA A 649 -33.89 15.04 8.18
C ALA A 649 -32.81 14.43 7.27
N VAL A 650 -33.21 13.44 6.47
CA VAL A 650 -32.38 12.88 5.39
C VAL A 650 -32.17 13.94 4.32
N GLN A 651 -31.01 13.93 3.66
CA GLN A 651 -30.77 14.75 2.47
C GLN A 651 -31.62 14.21 1.32
N THR A 652 -32.60 15.00 0.87
CA THR A 652 -33.41 14.74 -0.33
C THR A 652 -32.81 15.39 -1.56
#